data_AF-A0A7S4A5C5-F1
#
_entry.id   AF-A0A7S4A5C5-F1
#
_cell.length_a   1.000
_cell.length_b   1.000
_cell.length_c   1.000
_cell.angle_alpha   90.00
_cell.angle_beta   90.00
_cell.angle_gamma   90.00
#
_symmetry.space_group_name_H-M   'P 1'
#
loop_
_entity.id
_entity.type
_entity.pdbx_description
1 polymer ?
#
loop_
_entity_poly.entity_id
_entity_poly.type
_entity_poly.pdbx_seq_one_letter_code
_entity_poly.pdbx_strand_id
1 'polypeptide(L)'
;MAIEDAITNDPAIERHGSEAAAKYMAWHWAALSKAVAKGDPCSCILTESRQSDDRLYGCFRASISEPVDRLDLKTPTWRDLLTCMAGRVVDFSFMTLLRPDPLQSYEAQRSELLVVPRAQFVMVELARQREGCYDDRDCCVKAEARHLSRCAERLRNGNDDALVALEAAPLPSKAVLRLTSASRALAAKARSGSDAAARIVDAWRRHLEPPASVFEKKGVVVRRGALDADAVAALVQAASLSQAAFEKEVLAPQNKTIRDSFDDASGTTRPGSRVDVRHRAAEFVAQRLGTCEAELADDDRGVGTRLLRDLLPLVKAALRTERPRLLYFGFVRAFAGGTGDQPWHRDAASLFESGRGACDAPDTPPHVVNVFLPLVDLTNANGPTAFAPGTHSDGACRDALATIIERGDPAHQISPLLSTGDAVMFDCRLLHRGRANRSSKDRVIAYLTIAAPWWRDDEMFHATQPTTAAALLGEALLGRTAVDDHDDGTGHPHYTLRIESMVRDRPDLAAASALFLARASDDVDGKWAAAAASSTSLSRMLTASLDDPRPADAFADRFEADLLDNNGRRADALRAPPAPNGGLFSSITDDLADCSRLYSAAGALLNAEAYGFPADAEGVPLLVALAKRAAPQKSRRRLEAAFSSWWHRGRGRFELVERVAGAGDRPVLVVAFSSLGSGIARPEWRGALSKAKVPSKARLDVLHVLDPASSWYLQDDAATWAGPAFYRRELEQRIRPYGSRVLFLGDSMGACGALQHCDLAATLAFTPQVDLTDYEAVRRHDLTAERRASLRDAICDTVGRAKGPVLVHYGSGCAEDVAQVELLPGSATLVAHDFDDHVLSVHLKKTGALKGILDAAIAGVL
;
A
#
# COMPACT_ATOMS: atom_id res chain seq x y z
N MET A 1 56.05 47.32 -19.48
CA MET A 1 55.21 47.02 -20.64
C MET A 1 53.82 47.51 -20.32
N ALA A 2 53.32 48.48 -21.10
CA ALA A 2 52.04 49.13 -20.90
C ALA A 2 50.89 48.12 -20.99
N ILE A 3 49.91 48.26 -20.10
CA ILE A 3 48.65 47.51 -20.10
C ILE A 3 47.75 48.15 -21.17
N GLU A 4 48.08 47.97 -22.45
CA GLU A 4 47.26 48.51 -23.56
C GLU A 4 46.58 47.44 -24.41
N ASP A 5 46.89 46.15 -24.29
CA ASP A 5 46.37 45.14 -25.25
C ASP A 5 45.82 43.83 -24.62
N ALA A 6 44.92 43.91 -23.63
CA ALA A 6 44.29 42.68 -23.11
C ALA A 6 42.81 42.78 -22.68
N ILE A 7 42.01 43.62 -23.34
CA ILE A 7 40.55 43.51 -23.24
C ILE A 7 40.02 43.33 -24.66
N THR A 8 39.79 42.08 -25.05
CA THR A 8 39.21 41.74 -26.34
C THR A 8 37.80 42.35 -26.46
N ASN A 9 37.42 42.76 -27.67
CA ASN A 9 36.06 43.20 -28.03
C ASN A 9 35.10 41.99 -28.07
N ASP A 10 35.02 41.26 -26.96
CA ASP A 10 34.26 40.02 -26.82
C ASP A 10 32.95 40.27 -26.06
N PRO A 11 31.78 40.15 -26.73
CA PRO A 11 30.47 40.27 -26.10
C PRO A 11 30.24 39.28 -24.94
N ALA A 12 30.91 38.13 -24.91
CA ALA A 12 30.77 37.15 -23.84
C ALA A 12 31.40 37.61 -22.53
N ILE A 13 32.51 38.35 -22.59
CA ILE A 13 33.17 38.93 -21.41
C ILE A 13 32.27 40.00 -20.78
N GLU A 14 31.71 40.89 -21.61
CA GLU A 14 30.76 41.94 -21.19
C GLU A 14 29.52 41.35 -20.53
N ARG A 15 28.97 40.27 -21.10
CA ARG A 15 27.86 39.52 -20.52
C ARG A 15 28.23 38.94 -19.15
N HIS A 16 29.31 38.18 -19.04
CA HIS A 16 29.74 37.59 -17.77
C HIS A 16 30.03 38.64 -16.69
N GLY A 17 30.59 39.79 -17.06
CA GLY A 17 30.80 40.91 -16.14
C GLY A 17 29.50 41.45 -15.54
N SER A 18 28.49 41.66 -16.40
CA SER A 18 27.17 42.12 -15.96
C SER A 18 26.46 41.11 -15.05
N GLU A 19 26.51 39.81 -15.39
CA GLU A 19 25.95 38.72 -14.59
C GLU A 19 26.63 38.61 -13.22
N ALA A 20 27.96 38.70 -13.17
CA ALA A 20 28.72 38.69 -11.94
C ALA A 20 28.34 39.88 -11.04
N ALA A 21 28.26 41.09 -11.59
CA ALA A 21 27.87 42.28 -10.83
C ALA A 21 26.48 42.16 -10.21
N ALA A 22 25.49 41.65 -10.97
CA ALA A 22 24.14 41.40 -10.46
C ALA A 22 24.15 40.38 -9.30
N LYS A 23 24.93 39.31 -9.43
CA LYS A 23 25.09 38.29 -8.38
C LYS A 23 25.69 38.86 -7.09
N TYR A 24 26.72 39.70 -7.20
CA TYR A 24 27.34 40.37 -6.04
C TYR A 24 26.36 41.33 -5.35
N MET A 25 25.64 42.16 -6.11
CA MET A 25 24.62 43.05 -5.53
C MET A 25 23.56 42.26 -4.77
N ALA A 26 23.10 41.13 -5.32
CA ALA A 26 22.13 40.27 -4.65
C ALA A 26 22.65 39.72 -3.31
N TRP A 27 23.94 39.36 -3.23
CA TRP A 27 24.58 38.92 -1.99
C TRP A 27 24.61 40.02 -0.92
N HIS A 28 25.09 41.22 -1.28
CA HIS A 28 25.14 42.36 -0.36
C HIS A 28 23.73 42.78 0.07
N TRP A 29 22.77 42.80 -0.86
CA TRP A 29 21.37 43.12 -0.56
C TRP A 29 20.74 42.13 0.41
N ALA A 30 21.01 40.83 0.26
CA ALA A 30 20.49 39.80 1.18
C ALA A 30 21.07 39.97 2.59
N ALA A 31 22.37 40.26 2.71
CA ALA A 31 23.02 40.53 3.99
C ALA A 31 22.43 41.77 4.67
N LEU A 32 22.29 42.87 3.92
CA LEU A 32 21.69 44.11 4.42
C LEU A 32 20.24 43.92 4.83
N SER A 33 19.41 43.26 4.00
CA SER A 33 18.00 43.00 4.29
C SER A 33 17.82 42.22 5.60
N LYS A 34 18.69 41.24 5.86
CA LYS A 34 18.68 40.48 7.12
C LYS A 34 19.02 41.35 8.32
N ALA A 35 19.95 42.29 8.18
CA ALA A 35 20.32 43.23 9.23
C ALA A 35 19.20 44.26 9.52
N VAL A 36 18.57 44.79 8.47
CA VAL A 36 17.38 45.66 8.55
C VAL A 36 16.24 44.95 9.28
N ALA A 37 15.95 43.69 8.92
CA ALA A 37 14.88 42.90 9.55
C ALA A 37 15.14 42.65 11.05
N LYS A 38 16.40 42.60 11.47
CA LYS A 38 16.81 42.50 12.89
C LYS A 38 16.74 43.85 13.62
N GLY A 39 16.49 44.96 12.91
CA GLY A 39 16.47 46.30 13.47
C GLY A 39 17.85 46.89 13.73
N ASP A 40 18.90 46.34 13.12
CA ASP A 40 20.27 46.82 13.26
C ASP A 40 20.98 46.81 11.90
N PRO A 41 20.57 47.68 10.96
CA PRO A 41 21.18 47.73 9.65
C PRO A 41 22.65 48.13 9.72
N CYS A 42 23.05 48.94 10.71
CA CYS A 42 24.39 49.49 10.89
C CYS A 42 25.47 48.44 11.22
N SER A 43 25.11 47.24 11.70
CA SER A 43 26.08 46.16 11.94
C SER A 43 26.45 45.36 10.70
N CYS A 44 25.71 45.50 9.59
CA CYS A 44 26.07 44.87 8.33
C CYS A 44 27.35 45.51 7.75
N ILE A 45 28.38 44.70 7.54
CA ILE A 45 29.61 45.09 6.83
C ILE A 45 29.44 44.67 5.37
N LEU A 46 29.55 45.64 4.45
CA LEU A 46 29.33 45.37 3.01
C LEU A 46 30.63 45.10 2.24
N THR A 47 31.77 45.44 2.82
CA THR A 47 33.11 45.16 2.27
C THR A 47 33.88 44.16 3.14
N GLU A 48 35.20 44.04 2.97
CA GLU A 48 36.06 43.19 3.79
C GLU A 48 36.16 43.61 5.26
N SER A 49 35.87 44.87 5.59
CA SER A 49 35.97 45.38 6.96
C SER A 49 35.20 46.68 7.16
N ARG A 50 34.87 46.98 8.43
CA ARG A 50 34.22 48.25 8.80
C ARG A 50 35.03 49.48 8.37
N GLN A 51 36.36 49.40 8.41
CA GLN A 51 37.24 50.48 8.00
C GLN A 51 37.14 50.75 6.49
N SER A 52 36.96 49.71 5.67
CA SER A 52 36.80 49.83 4.23
C SER A 52 35.44 50.43 3.86
N ASP A 53 34.36 50.02 4.56
CA ASP A 53 33.04 50.66 4.45
C ASP A 53 33.10 52.16 4.73
N ASP A 54 33.74 52.57 5.83
CA ASP A 54 33.78 53.98 6.24
C ASP A 54 34.63 54.82 5.26
N ARG A 55 35.69 54.24 4.69
CA ARG A 55 36.47 54.87 3.61
C ARG A 55 35.63 55.07 2.35
N LEU A 56 34.89 54.06 1.93
CA LEU A 56 34.01 54.13 0.75
C LEU A 56 32.92 55.17 0.92
N TYR A 57 32.27 55.20 2.07
CA TYR A 57 31.27 56.21 2.42
C TYR A 57 31.86 57.63 2.38
N GLY A 58 33.05 57.83 2.95
CA GLY A 58 33.73 59.13 2.92
C GLY A 58 34.05 59.59 1.49
N CYS A 59 34.60 58.71 0.64
CA CYS A 59 34.85 59.01 -0.76
C CYS A 59 33.57 59.35 -1.54
N PHE A 60 32.49 58.61 -1.28
CA PHE A 60 31.19 58.85 -1.88
C PHE A 60 30.65 60.24 -1.52
N ARG A 61 30.60 60.60 -0.22
CA ARG A 61 30.08 61.91 0.22
C ARG A 61 30.98 63.10 -0.12
N ALA A 62 32.27 62.88 -0.33
CA ALA A 62 33.16 63.91 -0.86
C ALA A 62 32.87 64.24 -2.34
N SER A 63 32.26 63.29 -3.08
CA SER A 63 32.06 63.39 -4.53
C SER A 63 30.59 63.61 -4.92
N ILE A 64 29.66 63.20 -4.07
CA ILE A 64 28.20 63.24 -4.32
C ILE A 64 27.54 63.89 -3.09
N SER A 65 26.91 65.04 -3.32
CA SER A 65 26.27 65.85 -2.27
C SER A 65 24.76 65.64 -2.16
N GLU A 66 24.16 65.01 -3.17
CA GLU A 66 22.74 64.79 -3.30
C GLU A 66 22.18 63.94 -2.13
N PRO A 67 20.90 64.14 -1.74
CA PRO A 67 20.24 63.32 -0.74
C PRO A 67 20.18 61.84 -1.14
N VAL A 68 20.63 60.94 -0.26
CA VAL A 68 20.81 59.51 -0.58
C VAL A 68 19.50 58.73 -0.73
N ASP A 69 18.40 59.27 -0.22
CA ASP A 69 17.04 58.74 -0.37
C ASP A 69 16.45 59.01 -1.78
N ARG A 70 17.03 59.96 -2.53
CA ARG A 70 16.54 60.45 -3.83
C ARG A 70 17.65 60.64 -4.88
N LEU A 71 18.73 59.87 -4.77
CA LEU A 71 19.85 59.91 -5.71
C LEU A 71 19.39 59.69 -7.16
N ASP A 72 19.74 60.65 -8.01
CA ASP A 72 19.66 60.52 -9.46
C ASP A 72 21.00 59.97 -9.98
N LEU A 73 20.96 58.84 -10.69
CA LEU A 73 22.15 58.11 -11.09
C LEU A 73 22.72 58.69 -12.40
N LYS A 74 23.36 59.87 -12.31
CA LYS A 74 24.02 60.49 -13.46
C LYS A 74 25.28 59.71 -13.86
N THR A 75 25.27 59.12 -15.06
CA THR A 75 26.34 58.24 -15.58
C THR A 75 27.76 58.85 -15.56
N PRO A 76 27.97 60.14 -15.93
CA PRO A 76 29.33 60.71 -16.01
C PRO A 76 30.00 60.86 -14.64
N THR A 77 29.27 61.34 -13.63
CA THR A 77 29.79 61.53 -12.27
C THR A 77 30.21 60.20 -11.64
N TRP A 78 29.38 59.17 -11.81
CA TRP A 78 29.68 57.83 -11.30
C TRP A 78 30.87 57.19 -12.01
N ARG A 79 30.99 57.39 -13.32
CA ARG A 79 32.16 56.92 -14.09
C ARG A 79 33.45 57.52 -13.54
N ASP A 80 33.51 58.84 -13.35
CA ASP A 80 34.72 59.53 -12.92
C ASP A 80 35.08 59.14 -11.47
N LEU A 81 34.07 59.04 -10.60
CA LEU A 81 34.24 58.55 -9.23
C LEU A 81 34.80 57.12 -9.20
N LEU A 82 34.19 56.19 -9.91
CA LEU A 82 34.59 54.78 -9.91
C LEU A 82 35.98 54.57 -10.54
N THR A 83 36.30 55.33 -11.59
CA THR A 83 37.63 55.30 -12.22
C THR A 83 38.72 55.75 -11.22
N CYS A 84 38.44 56.76 -10.40
CA CYS A 84 39.37 57.21 -9.35
C CYS A 84 39.60 56.18 -8.23
N MET A 85 38.77 55.13 -8.14
CA MET A 85 38.86 54.09 -7.12
C MET A 85 39.71 52.89 -7.54
N ALA A 86 40.15 52.83 -8.80
CA ALA A 86 41.04 51.79 -9.31
C ALA A 86 42.32 51.70 -8.45
N GLY A 87 42.59 50.50 -7.92
CA GLY A 87 43.74 50.25 -7.03
C GLY A 87 43.64 50.87 -5.63
N ARG A 88 42.55 51.57 -5.29
CA ARG A 88 42.33 52.21 -3.98
C ARG A 88 41.34 51.45 -3.09
N VAL A 89 40.49 50.60 -3.69
CA VAL A 89 39.48 49.78 -2.99
C VAL A 89 39.47 48.37 -3.57
N VAL A 90 39.31 47.38 -2.69
CA VAL A 90 39.25 45.95 -3.02
C VAL A 90 37.99 45.59 -3.83
N ASP A 91 36.89 46.30 -3.62
CA ASP A 91 35.62 46.12 -4.35
C ASP A 91 35.57 46.76 -5.75
N PHE A 92 36.72 47.23 -6.26
CA PHE A 92 36.83 47.63 -7.66
C PHE A 92 36.77 46.40 -8.59
N SER A 93 35.93 46.47 -9.62
CA SER A 93 35.86 45.45 -10.68
C SER A 93 36.39 46.05 -11.99
N PHE A 94 37.22 45.31 -12.72
CA PHE A 94 37.69 45.69 -14.07
C PHE A 94 36.56 45.95 -15.07
N MET A 95 35.35 45.48 -14.77
CA MET A 95 34.13 45.70 -15.56
C MET A 95 33.20 46.74 -14.94
N THR A 96 33.74 47.85 -14.41
CA THR A 96 32.93 48.94 -13.83
C THR A 96 32.20 49.78 -14.87
N LEU A 97 32.57 49.63 -16.14
CA LEU A 97 32.00 50.30 -17.30
C LEU A 97 31.77 49.23 -18.38
N LEU A 98 30.57 49.10 -18.93
CA LEU A 98 30.29 48.27 -20.12
C LEU A 98 30.22 49.16 -21.34
N ARG A 99 30.58 48.58 -22.48
CA ARG A 99 30.33 49.20 -23.78
C ARG A 99 28.88 48.96 -24.21
N PRO A 100 28.15 50.00 -24.65
CA PRO A 100 26.87 49.83 -25.35
C PRO A 100 26.98 48.88 -26.55
N ASP A 101 28.05 49.01 -27.33
CA ASP A 101 28.40 48.07 -28.40
C ASP A 101 29.78 47.44 -28.11
N PRO A 102 29.81 46.15 -27.69
CA PRO A 102 31.01 45.44 -27.28
C PRO A 102 32.00 45.19 -28.42
N LEU A 103 31.60 45.42 -29.68
CA LEU A 103 32.46 45.25 -30.85
C LEU A 103 33.39 46.45 -31.09
N GLN A 104 33.11 47.61 -30.49
CA GLN A 104 33.97 48.80 -30.62
C GLN A 104 34.84 48.99 -29.37
N SER A 105 35.85 49.85 -29.47
CA SER A 105 36.75 50.13 -28.35
C SER A 105 36.07 50.97 -27.26
N TYR A 106 36.56 50.85 -26.03
CA TYR A 106 36.12 51.70 -24.91
C TYR A 106 36.25 53.20 -25.19
N GLU A 107 37.32 53.61 -25.87
CA GLU A 107 37.59 55.02 -26.15
C GLU A 107 36.64 55.57 -27.23
N ALA A 108 36.27 54.76 -28.22
CA ALA A 108 35.30 55.15 -29.26
C ALA A 108 33.90 55.45 -28.70
N GLN A 109 33.54 54.85 -27.56
CA GLN A 109 32.23 55.03 -26.91
C GLN A 109 32.37 55.64 -25.51
N ARG A 110 33.45 56.38 -25.23
CA ARG A 110 33.79 56.89 -23.89
C ARG A 110 32.67 57.72 -23.24
N SER A 111 31.87 58.43 -24.04
CA SER A 111 30.72 59.22 -23.59
C SER A 111 29.45 58.41 -23.36
N GLU A 112 29.41 57.17 -23.82
CA GLU A 112 28.22 56.31 -23.86
C GLU A 112 28.36 55.06 -22.97
N LEU A 113 29.54 54.84 -22.37
CA LEU A 113 29.79 53.72 -21.46
C LEU A 113 28.73 53.62 -20.35
N LEU A 114 28.24 52.40 -20.13
CA LEU A 114 27.26 52.08 -19.11
C LEU A 114 27.97 51.75 -17.80
N VAL A 115 27.61 52.40 -16.70
CA VAL A 115 28.19 52.09 -15.38
C VAL A 115 27.64 50.77 -14.86
N VAL A 116 28.53 49.88 -14.40
CA VAL A 116 28.16 48.61 -13.77
C VAL A 116 28.10 48.76 -12.25
N PRO A 117 26.95 48.49 -11.64
CA PRO A 117 26.63 48.99 -10.32
C PRO A 117 27.33 48.31 -9.13
N ARG A 118 28.39 47.49 -9.24
CA ARG A 118 28.94 46.78 -8.05
C ARG A 118 29.42 47.74 -6.95
N ALA A 119 30.41 48.58 -7.24
CA ALA A 119 30.93 49.53 -6.26
C ALA A 119 29.97 50.71 -6.03
N GLN A 120 29.23 51.12 -7.07
CA GLN A 120 28.17 52.12 -6.96
C GLN A 120 27.10 51.69 -5.95
N PHE A 121 26.63 50.44 -6.03
CA PHE A 121 25.67 49.87 -5.10
C PHE A 121 26.22 49.89 -3.68
N VAL A 122 27.41 49.35 -3.45
CA VAL A 122 28.01 49.33 -2.10
C VAL A 122 28.11 50.74 -1.52
N MET A 123 28.58 51.73 -2.30
CA MET A 123 28.68 53.12 -1.84
C MET A 123 27.31 53.72 -1.49
N VAL A 124 26.29 53.53 -2.34
CA VAL A 124 24.93 54.04 -2.11
C VAL A 124 24.31 53.38 -0.88
N GLU A 125 24.44 52.07 -0.76
CA GLU A 125 23.83 51.30 0.32
C GLU A 125 24.51 51.57 1.67
N LEU A 126 25.83 51.74 1.69
CA LEU A 126 26.55 52.23 2.87
C LEU A 126 26.09 53.62 3.28
N ALA A 127 25.90 54.53 2.32
CA ALA A 127 25.43 55.88 2.63
C ALA A 127 24.01 55.87 3.20
N ARG A 128 23.09 55.10 2.61
CA ARG A 128 21.73 54.90 3.13
C ARG A 128 21.72 54.31 4.54
N GLN A 129 22.59 53.35 4.80
CA GLN A 129 22.78 52.74 6.13
C GLN A 129 23.29 53.78 7.14
N ARG A 130 24.28 54.59 6.79
CA ARG A 130 24.89 55.61 7.68
C ARG A 130 24.00 56.82 7.91
N GLU A 131 23.15 57.16 6.95
CA GLU A 131 22.25 58.32 6.99
C GLU A 131 20.82 57.96 7.47
N GLY A 132 20.61 56.77 8.05
CA GLY A 132 19.35 56.40 8.71
C GLY A 132 18.18 56.09 7.77
N CYS A 133 18.43 55.84 6.48
CA CYS A 133 17.36 55.53 5.51
C CYS A 133 16.67 54.19 5.78
N TYR A 134 17.27 53.34 6.63
CA TYR A 134 16.78 52.01 6.99
C TYR A 134 16.18 51.93 8.40
N ASP A 135 16.08 53.05 9.12
CA ASP A 135 15.54 53.10 10.48
C ASP A 135 14.01 52.84 10.49
N ASP A 136 13.34 53.15 9.39
CA ASP A 136 11.96 52.73 9.12
C ASP A 136 11.94 51.25 8.71
N ARG A 137 11.41 50.36 9.57
CA ARG A 137 11.35 48.92 9.28
C ARG A 137 10.58 48.56 8.00
N ASP A 138 9.73 49.45 7.50
CA ASP A 138 8.99 49.26 6.26
C ASP A 138 9.69 49.83 5.02
N CYS A 139 10.89 50.40 5.14
CA CYS A 139 11.64 51.03 4.05
C CYS A 139 11.82 50.09 2.85
N CYS A 140 12.14 48.82 3.09
CA CYS A 140 12.34 47.79 2.07
C CYS A 140 11.01 47.48 1.36
N VAL A 141 9.93 47.29 2.13
CA VAL A 141 8.57 47.06 1.62
C VAL A 141 8.12 48.25 0.75
N LYS A 142 8.37 49.49 1.20
CA LYS A 142 8.03 50.72 0.47
C LYS A 142 8.89 50.92 -0.79
N ALA A 143 10.16 50.54 -0.76
CA ALA A 143 11.05 50.61 -1.92
C ALA A 143 10.65 49.60 -3.01
N GLU A 144 10.36 48.36 -2.60
CA GLU A 144 9.86 47.30 -3.47
C GLU A 144 8.48 47.68 -4.06
N ALA A 145 7.57 48.22 -3.23
CA ALA A 145 6.27 48.71 -3.69
C ALA A 145 6.41 49.85 -4.72
N ARG A 146 7.37 50.77 -4.54
CA ARG A 146 7.68 51.82 -5.53
C ARG A 146 8.20 51.23 -6.84
N HIS A 147 9.09 50.24 -6.78
CA HIS A 147 9.56 49.54 -7.98
C HIS A 147 8.41 48.87 -8.73
N LEU A 148 7.61 48.05 -8.05
CA LEU A 148 6.46 47.37 -8.66
C LEU A 148 5.41 48.35 -9.19
N SER A 149 5.21 49.49 -8.53
CA SER A 149 4.30 50.53 -9.02
C SER A 149 4.77 51.15 -10.33
N ARG A 150 6.08 51.41 -10.47
CA ARG A 150 6.68 51.88 -11.74
C ARG A 150 6.56 50.84 -12.84
N CYS A 151 6.82 49.57 -12.54
CA CYS A 151 6.61 48.47 -13.49
C CYS A 151 5.13 48.38 -13.91
N ALA A 152 4.20 48.50 -12.96
CA ALA A 152 2.76 48.49 -13.24
C ALA A 152 2.34 49.64 -14.17
N GLU A 153 2.90 50.83 -13.99
CA GLU A 153 2.66 51.98 -14.85
C GLU A 153 3.22 51.79 -16.25
N ARG A 154 4.47 51.32 -16.37
CA ARG A 154 5.09 50.97 -17.66
C ARG A 154 4.27 49.94 -18.44
N LEU A 155 3.81 48.89 -17.77
CA LEU A 155 2.93 47.88 -18.38
C LEU A 155 1.62 48.48 -18.88
N ARG A 156 1.01 49.40 -18.13
CA ARG A 156 -0.22 50.10 -18.55
C ARG A 156 0.03 50.98 -19.77
N ASN A 157 1.22 51.57 -19.88
CA ASN A 157 1.63 52.41 -21.00
C ASN A 157 2.17 51.60 -22.20
N GLY A 158 2.07 50.27 -22.18
CA GLY A 158 2.49 49.39 -23.28
C GLY A 158 4.00 49.14 -23.38
N ASN A 159 4.78 49.50 -22.34
CA ASN A 159 6.21 49.23 -22.29
C ASN A 159 6.48 47.85 -21.67
N ASP A 160 6.75 46.87 -22.54
CA ASP A 160 6.87 45.46 -22.16
C ASP A 160 8.22 45.09 -21.53
N ASP A 161 9.23 45.96 -21.57
CA ASP A 161 10.49 45.78 -20.84
C ASP A 161 10.27 45.68 -19.32
N ALA A 162 9.13 46.19 -18.82
CA ALA A 162 8.73 45.99 -17.43
C ALA A 162 8.52 44.51 -17.08
N LEU A 163 8.18 43.63 -18.04
CA LEU A 163 8.09 42.19 -17.82
C LEU A 163 9.46 41.58 -17.54
N VAL A 164 10.50 42.02 -18.25
CA VAL A 164 11.89 41.58 -18.02
C VAL A 164 12.34 41.97 -16.60
N ALA A 165 12.03 43.20 -16.18
CA ALA A 165 12.33 43.66 -14.83
C ALA A 165 11.58 42.86 -13.74
N LEU A 166 10.31 42.52 -13.99
CA LEU A 166 9.49 41.73 -13.06
C LEU A 166 9.90 40.25 -13.01
N GLU A 167 10.38 39.69 -14.11
CA GLU A 167 10.87 38.30 -14.17
C GLU A 167 12.22 38.15 -13.44
N ALA A 168 13.05 39.19 -13.45
CA ALA A 168 14.32 39.23 -12.72
C ALA A 168 14.19 39.65 -11.24
N ALA A 169 13.05 40.19 -10.82
CA ALA A 169 12.83 40.69 -9.47
C ALA A 169 12.52 39.56 -8.46
N PRO A 170 12.85 39.73 -7.16
CA PRO A 170 12.37 38.85 -6.11
C PRO A 170 10.84 38.74 -6.08
N LEU A 171 10.33 37.59 -5.62
CA LEU A 171 8.88 37.37 -5.49
C LEU A 171 8.30 38.26 -4.38
N PRO A 172 7.20 38.98 -4.64
CA PRO A 172 6.71 40.00 -3.72
C PRO A 172 5.91 39.42 -2.56
N SER A 173 6.03 40.05 -1.39
CA SER A 173 5.21 39.70 -0.22
C SER A 173 3.77 40.22 -0.34
N LYS A 174 2.85 39.66 0.47
CA LYS A 174 1.46 40.17 0.58
C LYS A 174 1.41 41.64 0.99
N ALA A 175 2.34 42.08 1.84
CA ALA A 175 2.41 43.47 2.29
C ALA A 175 2.74 44.43 1.14
N VAL A 176 3.74 44.08 0.32
CA VAL A 176 4.13 44.86 -0.86
C VAL A 176 2.98 44.93 -1.87
N LEU A 177 2.32 43.80 -2.17
CA LEU A 177 1.23 43.80 -3.16
C LEU A 177 0.01 44.62 -2.74
N ARG A 178 -0.29 44.71 -1.43
CA ARG A 178 -1.37 45.57 -0.92
C ARG A 178 -1.14 47.05 -1.20
N LEU A 179 0.11 47.47 -1.36
CA LEU A 179 0.50 48.86 -1.60
C LEU A 179 0.56 49.22 -3.09
N THR A 180 0.33 48.26 -4.01
CA THR A 180 0.54 48.49 -5.45
C THR A 180 -0.63 48.01 -6.30
N SER A 181 -0.64 48.45 -7.56
CA SER A 181 -1.56 47.93 -8.59
C SER A 181 -0.91 46.89 -9.51
N ALA A 182 0.29 46.41 -9.18
CA ALA A 182 1.12 45.57 -10.05
C ALA A 182 0.43 44.26 -10.43
N SER A 183 -0.19 43.55 -9.48
CA SER A 183 -0.92 42.31 -9.77
C SER A 183 -2.07 42.52 -10.76
N ARG A 184 -2.76 43.68 -10.69
CA ARG A 184 -3.85 44.01 -11.63
C ARG A 184 -3.33 44.34 -13.02
N ALA A 185 -2.28 45.16 -13.11
CA ALA A 185 -1.65 45.52 -14.38
C ALA A 185 -1.08 44.28 -15.09
N LEU A 186 -0.38 43.43 -14.36
CA LEU A 186 0.19 42.20 -14.86
C LEU A 186 -0.89 41.20 -15.31
N ALA A 187 -1.96 41.02 -14.52
CA ALA A 187 -3.08 40.16 -14.92
C ALA A 187 -3.82 40.69 -16.15
N ALA A 188 -3.94 42.01 -16.32
CA ALA A 188 -4.51 42.61 -17.53
C ALA A 188 -3.63 42.32 -18.76
N LYS A 189 -2.30 42.45 -18.62
CA LYS A 189 -1.34 42.13 -19.68
C LYS A 189 -1.33 40.63 -20.04
N ALA A 190 -1.49 39.74 -19.05
CA ALA A 190 -1.64 38.31 -19.31
C ALA A 190 -2.90 38.02 -20.12
N ARG A 191 -4.03 38.66 -19.80
CA ARG A 191 -5.29 38.53 -20.55
C ARG A 191 -5.22 39.10 -21.97
N SER A 192 -4.31 40.04 -22.24
CA SER A 192 -4.07 40.52 -23.61
C SER A 192 -3.17 39.57 -24.44
N GLY A 193 -2.93 38.34 -23.97
CA GLY A 193 -2.20 37.30 -24.70
C GLY A 193 -0.68 37.26 -24.46
N SER A 194 -0.17 37.94 -23.42
CA SER A 194 1.27 37.88 -23.10
C SER A 194 1.62 36.66 -22.24
N ASP A 195 2.33 35.70 -22.82
CA ASP A 195 2.79 34.49 -22.11
C ASP A 195 3.76 34.81 -20.96
N ALA A 196 4.64 35.79 -21.15
CA ALA A 196 5.57 36.24 -20.11
C ALA A 196 4.80 36.79 -18.89
N ALA A 197 3.79 37.62 -19.12
CA ALA A 197 2.94 38.12 -18.04
C ALA A 197 2.17 36.98 -17.35
N ALA A 198 1.67 36.00 -18.11
CA ALA A 198 0.96 34.83 -17.55
C ALA A 198 1.87 33.98 -16.64
N ARG A 199 3.13 33.74 -17.05
CA ARG A 199 4.12 33.03 -16.22
C ARG A 199 4.41 33.75 -14.90
N ILE A 200 4.60 35.07 -14.93
CA ILE A 200 4.87 35.86 -13.72
C ILE A 200 3.67 35.84 -12.77
N VAL A 201 2.44 35.97 -13.29
CA VAL A 201 1.21 35.88 -12.47
C VAL A 201 1.12 34.53 -11.77
N ASP A 202 1.41 33.44 -12.48
CA ASP A 202 1.38 32.09 -11.91
C ASP A 202 2.45 31.91 -10.82
N ALA A 203 3.67 32.40 -11.06
CA ALA A 203 4.75 32.38 -10.06
C ALA A 203 4.37 33.13 -8.77
N TRP A 204 3.79 34.33 -8.89
CA TRP A 204 3.34 35.12 -7.74
C TRP A 204 2.18 34.45 -7.00
N ARG A 205 1.22 33.87 -7.74
CA ARG A 205 0.10 33.15 -7.13
C ARG A 205 0.59 31.97 -6.29
N ARG A 206 1.49 31.15 -6.85
CA ARG A 206 2.08 30.00 -6.14
C ARG A 206 2.87 30.43 -4.90
N HIS A 207 3.62 31.53 -4.99
CA HIS A 207 4.39 32.06 -3.86
C HIS A 207 3.51 32.48 -2.66
N LEU A 208 2.32 33.01 -2.92
CA LEU A 208 1.45 33.62 -1.91
C LEU A 208 0.41 32.66 -1.33
N GLU A 209 0.32 31.45 -1.88
CA GLU A 209 -0.62 30.42 -1.47
C GLU A 209 -0.32 29.96 -0.03
N PRO A 210 -1.33 29.92 0.86
CA PRO A 210 -1.12 29.45 2.23
C PRO A 210 -0.61 27.99 2.26
N PRO A 211 0.37 27.64 3.11
CA PRO A 211 0.89 26.28 3.20
C PRO A 211 -0.19 25.22 3.45
N ALA A 212 -1.23 25.54 4.23
CA ALA A 212 -2.37 24.65 4.46
C ALA A 212 -3.16 24.34 3.18
N SER A 213 -3.34 25.32 2.28
CA SER A 213 -4.02 25.10 1.01
C SER A 213 -3.17 24.27 0.05
N VAL A 214 -1.85 24.49 0.05
CA VAL A 214 -0.91 23.65 -0.72
C VAL A 214 -0.97 22.21 -0.20
N PHE A 215 -0.93 22.02 1.11
CA PHE A 215 -0.99 20.70 1.74
C PHE A 215 -2.31 19.98 1.42
N GLU A 216 -3.45 20.68 1.50
CA GLU A 216 -4.75 20.09 1.16
C GLU A 216 -4.82 19.61 -0.31
N LYS A 217 -4.21 20.35 -1.24
CA LYS A 217 -4.22 20.00 -2.67
C LYS A 217 -3.17 18.96 -3.06
N LYS A 218 -2.02 18.96 -2.38
CA LYS A 218 -0.84 18.19 -2.78
C LYS A 218 -0.51 17.04 -1.83
N GLY A 219 -1.05 17.05 -0.63
CA GLY A 219 -0.76 16.08 0.42
C GLY A 219 0.67 16.14 0.94
N VAL A 220 1.52 17.07 0.47
CA VAL A 220 2.91 17.25 0.89
C VAL A 220 3.34 18.71 0.82
N VAL A 221 4.17 19.13 1.78
CA VAL A 221 4.73 20.47 1.86
C VAL A 221 6.14 20.44 2.47
N VAL A 222 7.03 21.30 1.96
CA VAL A 222 8.39 21.47 2.49
C VAL A 222 8.48 22.77 3.28
N ARG A 223 9.06 22.70 4.47
CA ARG A 223 9.40 23.86 5.29
C ARG A 223 10.92 23.94 5.41
N ARG A 224 11.51 24.97 4.79
CA ARG A 224 12.95 25.24 4.89
C ARG A 224 13.29 25.86 6.24
N GLY A 225 14.41 25.46 6.84
CA GLY A 225 14.89 25.97 8.14
C GLY A 225 13.87 25.80 9.27
N ALA A 226 13.17 24.67 9.31
CA ALA A 226 12.20 24.34 10.35
C ALA A 226 12.85 24.14 11.74
N LEU A 227 14.12 23.70 11.77
CA LEU A 227 14.87 23.47 12.99
C LEU A 227 16.08 24.41 13.11
N ASP A 228 16.41 24.76 14.35
CA ASP A 228 17.68 25.39 14.68
C ASP A 228 18.82 24.35 14.80
N ALA A 229 20.06 24.85 14.86
CA ALA A 229 21.25 24.01 14.88
C ALA A 229 21.32 23.10 16.11
N ASP A 230 20.80 23.54 17.26
CA ASP A 230 20.80 22.76 18.49
C ASP A 230 19.83 21.57 18.40
N ALA A 231 18.64 21.79 17.83
CA ALA A 231 17.68 20.73 17.57
C ALA A 231 18.23 19.69 16.58
N VAL A 232 18.90 20.13 15.50
CA VAL A 232 19.56 19.23 14.56
C VAL A 232 20.66 18.41 15.26
N ALA A 233 21.50 19.05 16.06
CA ALA A 233 22.56 18.36 16.81
C ALA A 233 21.99 17.33 17.80
N ALA A 234 20.87 17.64 18.44
CA ALA A 234 20.16 16.70 19.32
C ALA A 234 19.66 15.47 18.59
N LEU A 235 19.03 15.65 17.42
CA LEU A 235 18.53 14.55 16.62
C LEU A 235 19.65 13.65 16.11
N VAL A 236 20.76 14.24 15.63
CA VAL A 236 21.94 13.47 15.16
C VAL A 236 22.52 12.60 16.28
N GLN A 237 22.67 13.19 17.48
CA GLN A 237 23.16 12.47 18.65
C GLN A 237 22.18 11.36 19.07
N ALA A 238 20.89 11.68 19.18
CA ALA A 238 19.85 10.75 19.58
C ALA A 238 19.69 9.59 18.60
N ALA A 239 19.83 9.81 17.30
CA ALA A 239 19.77 8.74 16.29
C ALA A 239 20.85 7.67 16.50
N SER A 240 22.05 8.08 16.91
CA SER A 240 23.16 7.16 17.17
C SER A 240 22.98 6.42 18.49
N LEU A 241 22.55 7.13 19.55
CA LEU A 241 22.30 6.54 20.87
C LEU A 241 21.11 5.58 20.87
N SER A 242 20.03 5.95 20.18
CA SER A 242 18.81 5.13 20.04
C SER A 242 19.10 3.80 19.36
N GLN A 243 19.86 3.80 18.26
CA GLN A 243 20.26 2.56 17.60
C GLN A 243 21.18 1.70 18.47
N ALA A 244 22.20 2.29 19.10
CA ALA A 244 23.12 1.53 19.96
C ALA A 244 22.40 0.91 21.16
N ALA A 245 21.45 1.63 21.76
CA ALA A 245 20.61 1.11 22.83
C ALA A 245 19.72 -0.03 22.32
N PHE A 246 19.07 0.13 21.15
CA PHE A 246 18.24 -0.93 20.56
C PHE A 246 19.03 -2.21 20.26
N GLU A 247 20.21 -2.08 19.65
CA GLU A 247 21.10 -3.22 19.38
C GLU A 247 21.49 -3.96 20.65
N LYS A 248 21.84 -3.23 21.72
CA LYS A 248 22.29 -3.80 22.98
C LYS A 248 21.15 -4.37 23.83
N GLU A 249 20.05 -3.66 23.93
CA GLU A 249 18.98 -3.93 24.90
C GLU A 249 17.88 -4.83 24.32
N VAL A 250 17.67 -4.82 23.00
CA VAL A 250 16.60 -5.59 22.33
C VAL A 250 17.13 -6.70 21.43
N LEU A 251 18.09 -6.40 20.54
CA LEU A 251 18.56 -7.37 19.54
C LEU A 251 19.59 -8.37 20.10
N ALA A 252 20.57 -7.90 20.88
CA ALA A 252 21.62 -8.77 21.43
C ALA A 252 21.07 -9.91 22.31
N PRO A 253 20.06 -9.72 23.19
CA PRO A 253 19.41 -10.82 23.91
C PRO A 253 18.78 -11.88 23.01
N GLN A 254 18.45 -11.52 21.76
CA GLN A 254 17.89 -12.43 20.75
C GLN A 254 18.97 -13.01 19.81
N ASN A 255 20.25 -12.75 20.09
CA ASN A 255 21.38 -13.09 19.22
C ASN A 255 21.25 -12.53 17.79
N LYS A 256 20.70 -11.31 17.67
CA LYS A 256 20.54 -10.58 16.41
C LYS A 256 21.36 -9.28 16.42
N THR A 257 21.64 -8.77 15.23
CA THR A 257 22.26 -7.47 14.96
C THR A 257 21.30 -6.59 14.14
N ILE A 258 21.62 -5.30 14.01
CA ILE A 258 20.81 -4.35 13.21
C ILE A 258 20.75 -4.71 11.71
N ARG A 259 21.60 -5.64 11.25
CA ARG A 259 21.65 -6.11 9.86
C ARG A 259 20.76 -7.33 9.62
N ASP A 260 20.31 -8.00 10.69
CA ASP A 260 19.39 -9.11 10.61
C ASP A 260 17.94 -8.63 10.47
N SER A 261 17.03 -9.54 10.10
CA SER A 261 15.59 -9.23 10.03
C SER A 261 14.93 -9.31 11.42
N PHE A 262 14.17 -8.28 11.78
CA PHE A 262 13.44 -8.18 13.05
C PHE A 262 12.17 -7.34 12.90
N ASP A 263 11.22 -7.61 13.79
CA ASP A 263 9.99 -6.84 13.99
C ASP A 263 9.71 -6.71 15.49
N ASP A 264 10.02 -5.55 16.06
CA ASP A 264 9.82 -5.22 17.46
C ASP A 264 9.03 -3.92 17.57
N ALA A 265 8.24 -3.77 18.65
CA ALA A 265 7.45 -2.56 18.88
C ALA A 265 8.30 -1.28 18.82
N SER A 266 9.56 -1.35 19.26
CA SER A 266 10.50 -0.23 19.30
C SER A 266 11.51 -0.18 18.14
N GLY A 267 11.46 -1.14 17.20
CA GLY A 267 12.25 -1.09 15.96
C GLY A 267 11.92 -2.22 14.98
N THR A 268 11.94 -1.91 13.68
CA THR A 268 11.58 -2.88 12.62
C THR A 268 12.47 -2.78 11.39
N THR A 269 12.66 -3.90 10.69
CA THR A 269 13.36 -3.95 9.40
C THR A 269 12.45 -3.46 8.29
N ARG A 270 12.96 -2.62 7.38
CA ARG A 270 12.20 -2.04 6.27
C ARG A 270 12.76 -2.48 4.91
N PRO A 271 11.93 -2.51 3.85
CA PRO A 271 12.35 -2.90 2.51
C PRO A 271 13.60 -2.17 2.00
N GLY A 272 14.44 -2.90 1.26
CA GLY A 272 15.69 -2.40 0.69
C GLY A 272 16.78 -2.15 1.72
N SER A 273 16.92 -3.02 2.73
CA SER A 273 17.99 -2.94 3.75
C SER A 273 17.97 -1.61 4.52
N ARG A 274 16.78 -1.21 4.98
CA ARG A 274 16.58 -0.05 5.86
C ARG A 274 16.14 -0.54 7.23
N VAL A 275 16.34 0.29 8.24
CA VAL A 275 15.81 0.04 9.59
C VAL A 275 15.12 1.29 10.11
N ASP A 276 14.09 1.06 10.90
CA ASP A 276 13.32 2.07 11.62
C ASP A 276 13.47 1.79 13.11
N VAL A 277 14.03 2.73 13.88
CA VAL A 277 14.31 2.59 15.31
C VAL A 277 13.66 3.73 16.08
N ARG A 278 12.78 3.38 17.02
CA ARG A 278 12.08 4.30 17.94
C ARG A 278 12.56 4.17 19.39
N HIS A 279 13.32 3.12 19.68
CA HIS A 279 13.76 2.78 21.02
C HIS A 279 14.44 3.95 21.74
N ARG A 280 13.80 4.46 22.80
CA ARG A 280 14.27 5.58 23.64
C ARG A 280 14.61 6.87 22.87
N ALA A 281 14.06 7.05 21.66
CA ALA A 281 14.36 8.19 20.80
C ALA A 281 14.05 9.54 21.48
N ALA A 282 12.84 9.69 22.04
CA ALA A 282 12.41 10.91 22.73
C ALA A 282 13.25 11.21 23.98
N GLU A 283 13.66 10.16 24.72
CA GLU A 283 14.51 10.31 25.89
C GLU A 283 15.86 10.93 25.53
N PHE A 284 16.55 10.40 24.51
CA PHE A 284 17.86 10.90 24.11
C PHE A 284 17.82 12.33 23.55
N VAL A 285 16.74 12.73 22.89
CA VAL A 285 16.57 14.13 22.47
C VAL A 285 16.36 15.04 23.69
N ALA A 286 15.48 14.63 24.62
CA ALA A 286 15.20 15.39 25.84
C ALA A 286 16.43 15.53 26.75
N GLN A 287 17.36 14.57 26.76
CA GLN A 287 18.61 14.69 27.51
C GLN A 287 19.48 15.86 27.04
N ARG A 288 19.43 16.21 25.74
CA ARG A 288 20.20 17.34 25.20
C ARG A 288 19.42 18.65 25.23
N LEU A 289 18.15 18.62 24.81
CA LEU A 289 17.35 19.83 24.66
C LEU A 289 16.59 20.23 25.93
N GLY A 290 16.46 19.32 26.90
CA GLY A 290 15.52 19.43 28.01
C GLY A 290 14.08 19.08 27.59
N THR A 291 13.18 19.11 28.55
CA THR A 291 11.74 18.92 28.34
C THR A 291 11.02 20.27 28.25
N CYS A 292 9.88 20.31 27.59
CA CYS A 292 8.98 21.47 27.63
C CYS A 292 7.53 21.05 27.84
N GLU A 293 6.65 22.02 28.05
CA GLU A 293 5.21 21.77 28.08
C GLU A 293 4.77 21.23 26.72
N ALA A 294 4.01 20.13 26.75
CA ALA A 294 3.59 19.42 25.56
C ALA A 294 2.27 20.01 25.03
N GLU A 295 2.29 20.51 23.80
CA GLU A 295 1.07 20.87 23.08
C GLU A 295 0.45 19.67 22.37
N LEU A 296 1.26 18.65 22.09
CA LEU A 296 0.82 17.37 21.54
C LEU A 296 0.37 16.45 22.68
N ALA A 297 -0.73 15.72 22.47
CA ALA A 297 -1.06 14.59 23.33
C ALA A 297 0.00 13.48 23.16
N ASP A 298 0.27 12.75 24.24
CA ASP A 298 1.24 11.64 24.34
C ASP A 298 2.71 12.01 24.06
N ASP A 299 3.03 13.31 24.06
CA ASP A 299 4.41 13.82 24.01
C ASP A 299 4.92 14.10 25.43
N ASP A 300 5.06 13.06 26.26
CA ASP A 300 5.35 13.17 27.71
C ASP A 300 6.56 14.06 28.06
N ARG A 301 7.48 14.25 27.11
CA ARG A 301 8.72 15.03 27.28
C ARG A 301 8.69 16.39 26.55
N GLY A 302 7.63 16.72 25.82
CA GLY A 302 7.52 17.93 24.99
C GLY A 302 8.48 17.95 23.79
N VAL A 303 9.08 16.81 23.43
CA VAL A 303 10.08 16.74 22.36
C VAL A 303 9.43 16.97 21.01
N GLY A 304 8.29 16.33 20.75
CA GLY A 304 7.54 16.53 19.50
C GLY A 304 7.09 17.97 19.35
N THR A 305 6.56 18.56 20.43
CA THR A 305 6.17 19.98 20.51
C THR A 305 7.31 20.90 20.11
N ARG A 306 8.51 20.68 20.68
CA ARG A 306 9.69 21.49 20.36
C ARG A 306 10.16 21.33 18.93
N LEU A 307 10.23 20.09 18.41
CA LEU A 307 10.68 19.81 17.05
C LEU A 307 9.71 20.32 15.99
N LEU A 308 8.42 20.43 16.32
CA LEU A 308 7.38 20.86 15.40
C LEU A 308 6.99 22.31 15.57
N ARG A 309 7.62 23.10 16.44
CA ARG A 309 7.24 24.50 16.73
C ARG A 309 6.81 25.31 15.51
N ASP A 310 7.60 25.27 14.43
CA ASP A 310 7.36 26.00 13.18
C ASP A 310 6.27 25.39 12.28
N LEU A 311 6.01 24.09 12.42
CA LEU A 311 5.01 23.33 11.67
C LEU A 311 3.70 23.12 12.43
N LEU A 312 3.69 23.31 13.74
CA LEU A 312 2.57 22.95 14.62
C LEU A 312 1.26 23.65 14.23
N PRO A 313 1.24 24.95 13.84
CA PRO A 313 0.01 25.57 13.33
C PRO A 313 -0.53 24.88 12.07
N LEU A 314 0.36 24.42 11.19
CA LEU A 314 -0.03 23.69 9.98
C LEU A 314 -0.52 22.27 10.29
N VAL A 315 0.11 21.59 11.25
CA VAL A 315 -0.33 20.28 11.75
C VAL A 315 -1.74 20.38 12.34
N LYS A 316 -1.98 21.36 13.23
CA LYS A 316 -3.31 21.61 13.82
C LYS A 316 -4.37 21.91 12.77
N ALA A 317 -4.03 22.74 11.77
CA ALA A 317 -4.92 23.06 10.66
C ALA A 317 -5.23 21.83 9.77
N ALA A 318 -4.22 21.03 9.44
CA ALA A 318 -4.36 19.84 8.59
C ALA A 318 -5.23 18.76 9.26
N LEU A 319 -4.95 18.47 10.54
CA LEU A 319 -5.68 17.49 11.34
C LEU A 319 -7.00 18.04 11.93
N ARG A 320 -7.28 19.34 11.71
CA ARG A 320 -8.47 20.06 12.19
C ARG A 320 -8.71 19.88 13.69
N THR A 321 -7.64 20.02 14.47
CA THR A 321 -7.65 19.81 15.93
C THR A 321 -6.65 20.70 16.62
N GLU A 322 -7.02 21.20 17.80
CA GLU A 322 -6.13 22.02 18.64
C GLU A 322 -5.11 21.18 19.42
N ARG A 323 -5.39 19.89 19.62
CA ARG A 323 -4.57 19.01 20.46
C ARG A 323 -4.23 17.71 19.74
N PRO A 324 -3.46 17.76 18.64
CA PRO A 324 -3.07 16.55 17.91
C PRO A 324 -2.20 15.64 18.77
N ARG A 325 -2.15 14.35 18.42
CA ARG A 325 -1.49 13.30 19.21
C ARG A 325 -0.22 12.83 18.52
N LEU A 326 0.89 12.76 19.26
CA LEU A 326 2.12 12.15 18.79
C LEU A 326 1.99 10.63 18.90
N LEU A 327 1.99 9.94 17.76
CA LEU A 327 1.92 8.48 17.74
C LEU A 327 3.29 7.83 17.79
N TYR A 328 4.19 8.30 16.94
CA TYR A 328 5.51 7.72 16.78
C TYR A 328 6.56 8.80 16.62
N PHE A 329 7.72 8.57 17.22
CA PHE A 329 8.93 9.35 17.02
C PHE A 329 10.11 8.39 16.92
N GLY A 330 10.88 8.47 15.85
CA GLY A 330 12.00 7.58 15.62
C GLY A 330 12.92 8.01 14.48
N PHE A 331 13.79 7.09 14.08
CA PHE A 331 14.82 7.31 13.07
C PHE A 331 14.79 6.21 12.02
N VAL A 332 14.67 6.62 10.75
CA VAL A 332 14.83 5.72 9.61
C VAL A 332 16.25 5.85 9.07
N ARG A 333 16.96 4.73 9.00
CA ARG A 333 18.31 4.63 8.45
C ARG A 333 18.33 3.81 7.17
N ALA A 334 18.79 4.44 6.09
CA ALA A 334 19.19 3.73 4.88
C ALA A 334 20.71 3.58 4.88
N PHE A 335 21.17 2.34 5.04
CA PHE A 335 22.60 2.05 5.15
C PHE A 335 23.37 2.41 3.87
N ALA A 336 24.65 2.73 4.03
CA ALA A 336 25.60 2.79 2.93
C ALA A 336 25.75 1.42 2.25
N GLY A 337 26.09 1.41 0.96
CA GLY A 337 26.33 0.18 0.19
C GLY A 337 25.22 -0.20 -0.80
N GLY A 338 24.34 0.74 -1.17
CA GLY A 338 23.38 0.54 -2.27
C GLY A 338 22.07 -0.10 -1.83
N THR A 339 21.30 0.58 -0.96
CA THR A 339 19.91 0.15 -0.70
C THR A 339 19.08 0.18 -1.98
N GLY A 340 18.08 -0.71 -2.10
CA GLY A 340 17.11 -0.65 -3.21
C GLY A 340 16.09 0.47 -3.02
N ASP A 341 15.46 0.94 -4.10
CA ASP A 341 14.26 1.79 -3.97
C ASP A 341 13.16 0.98 -3.24
N GLN A 342 12.48 1.60 -2.28
CA GLN A 342 11.27 1.01 -1.72
C GLN A 342 10.17 0.98 -2.80
N PRO A 343 9.23 0.03 -2.73
CA PRO A 343 8.02 0.12 -3.53
C PRO A 343 7.27 1.42 -3.18
N TRP A 344 6.55 1.97 -4.16
CA TRP A 344 5.58 3.02 -3.89
C TRP A 344 4.48 2.48 -2.96
N HIS A 345 4.20 3.19 -1.88
CA HIS A 345 3.24 2.78 -0.86
C HIS A 345 2.56 3.97 -0.18
N ARG A 346 1.49 3.67 0.55
CA ARG A 346 0.88 4.53 1.57
C ARG A 346 1.27 3.99 2.95
N ASP A 347 1.43 4.87 3.94
CA ASP A 347 1.70 4.43 5.32
C ASP A 347 0.43 3.93 6.01
N ALA A 348 -0.73 4.46 5.63
CA ALA A 348 -2.02 4.07 6.18
C ALA A 348 -3.14 4.03 5.14
N ALA A 349 -4.17 3.29 5.50
CA ALA A 349 -5.47 3.21 4.84
C ALA A 349 -6.19 4.55 4.74
N SER A 350 -7.06 4.69 3.74
CA SER A 350 -8.06 5.76 3.72
C SER A 350 -9.19 5.46 4.71
N LEU A 351 -9.83 6.50 5.26
CA LEU A 351 -11.03 6.30 6.09
C LEU A 351 -12.18 5.81 5.20
N PHE A 352 -12.95 4.84 5.69
CA PHE A 352 -14.15 4.31 5.02
C PHE A 352 -13.85 3.58 3.70
N GLU A 353 -12.63 3.10 3.49
CA GLU A 353 -12.30 2.21 2.37
C GLU A 353 -12.98 0.84 2.53
N SER A 354 -13.29 0.16 1.42
CA SER A 354 -13.98 -1.15 1.44
C SER A 354 -13.09 -2.31 1.91
N GLY A 355 -11.77 -2.10 1.90
CA GLY A 355 -10.75 -3.06 2.29
C GLY A 355 -9.41 -2.36 2.43
N ARG A 356 -8.46 -3.02 3.11
CA ARG A 356 -7.14 -2.47 3.40
C ARG A 356 -6.44 -1.99 2.14
N GLY A 357 -6.16 -0.70 2.04
CA GLY A 357 -5.50 -0.09 0.90
C GLY A 357 -6.38 0.03 -0.36
N ALA A 358 -7.68 -0.23 -0.26
CA ALA A 358 -8.59 0.07 -1.34
C ALA A 358 -8.58 1.58 -1.59
N CYS A 359 -8.20 1.97 -2.80
CA CYS A 359 -8.22 3.38 -3.19
C CYS A 359 -9.63 3.72 -3.70
N ASP A 360 -10.67 3.52 -2.90
CA ASP A 360 -12.08 3.68 -3.28
C ASP A 360 -12.89 4.55 -2.30
N ALA A 361 -12.24 5.08 -1.26
CA ALA A 361 -12.89 5.90 -0.26
C ALA A 361 -13.28 7.29 -0.80
N PRO A 362 -14.28 7.95 -0.18
CA PRO A 362 -14.52 9.36 -0.41
C PRO A 362 -13.34 10.21 0.06
N ASP A 363 -13.12 11.36 -0.59
CA ASP A 363 -12.09 12.30 -0.17
C ASP A 363 -12.35 12.79 1.26
N THR A 364 -11.44 12.45 2.17
CA THR A 364 -11.50 12.84 3.58
C THR A 364 -10.32 13.74 3.97
N PRO A 365 -10.49 14.63 4.96
CA PRO A 365 -9.38 15.42 5.49
C PRO A 365 -8.24 14.53 6.03
N PRO A 366 -7.00 15.05 6.09
CA PRO A 366 -5.89 14.36 6.74
C PRO A 366 -6.25 13.97 8.18
N HIS A 367 -6.00 12.71 8.53
CA HIS A 367 -6.24 12.18 9.87
C HIS A 367 -4.96 11.67 10.55
N VAL A 368 -3.92 11.38 9.75
CA VAL A 368 -2.53 11.24 10.19
C VAL A 368 -1.61 11.95 9.21
N VAL A 369 -0.60 12.65 9.75
CA VAL A 369 0.46 13.30 8.98
C VAL A 369 1.82 12.83 9.48
N ASN A 370 2.74 12.66 8.53
CA ASN A 370 4.14 12.33 8.79
C ASN A 370 5.02 13.55 8.54
N VAL A 371 5.98 13.77 9.42
CA VAL A 371 6.98 14.85 9.31
C VAL A 371 8.36 14.22 9.29
N PHE A 372 9.09 14.38 8.19
CA PHE A 372 10.47 13.91 8.04
C PHE A 372 11.46 15.06 8.18
N LEU A 373 12.50 14.81 8.98
CA LEU A 373 13.56 15.72 9.36
C LEU A 373 14.91 15.09 8.98
N PRO A 374 15.49 15.44 7.82
CA PRO A 374 16.78 14.91 7.40
C PRO A 374 17.90 15.28 8.37
N LEU A 375 18.69 14.30 8.78
CA LEU A 375 19.87 14.50 9.63
C LEU A 375 21.17 14.60 8.83
N VAL A 376 21.04 14.49 7.51
CA VAL A 376 22.07 14.71 6.51
C VAL A 376 21.43 15.46 5.33
N ASP A 377 22.24 16.21 4.58
CA ASP A 377 21.76 16.83 3.36
C ASP A 377 21.35 15.76 2.34
N LEU A 378 20.14 15.87 1.83
CA LEU A 378 19.61 14.95 0.84
C LEU A 378 20.14 15.30 -0.55
N THR A 379 20.69 14.30 -1.22
CA THR A 379 21.24 14.41 -2.56
C THR A 379 20.68 13.27 -3.41
N ASN A 380 20.67 13.43 -4.73
CA ASN A 380 20.26 12.33 -5.62
C ASN A 380 21.04 11.03 -5.36
N ALA A 381 22.31 11.13 -4.93
CA ALA A 381 23.16 9.98 -4.65
C ALA A 381 22.78 9.22 -3.37
N ASN A 382 22.38 9.92 -2.31
CA ASN A 382 21.96 9.27 -1.06
C ASN A 382 20.47 8.90 -1.02
N GLY A 383 19.74 9.20 -2.10
CA GLY A 383 18.37 8.74 -2.36
C GLY A 383 17.35 9.47 -1.48
N PRO A 384 16.87 10.67 -1.83
CA PRO A 384 15.80 11.34 -1.08
C PRO A 384 14.49 10.54 -1.07
N THR A 385 13.58 10.83 -0.15
CA THR A 385 12.21 10.31 -0.26
C THR A 385 11.53 10.91 -1.49
N ALA A 386 10.91 10.06 -2.30
CA ALA A 386 10.08 10.45 -3.43
C ALA A 386 8.61 10.47 -3.03
N PHE A 387 7.87 11.46 -3.52
CA PHE A 387 6.45 11.66 -3.25
C PHE A 387 5.70 11.83 -4.57
N ALA A 388 4.43 11.42 -4.61
CA ALA A 388 3.52 11.64 -5.73
C ALA A 388 2.41 12.61 -5.31
N PRO A 389 2.60 13.94 -5.45
CA PRO A 389 1.67 14.94 -4.94
C PRO A 389 0.24 14.77 -5.45
N GLY A 390 -0.74 14.88 -4.56
CA GLY A 390 -2.18 14.76 -4.87
C GLY A 390 -2.77 13.36 -4.67
N THR A 391 -1.93 12.33 -4.56
CA THR A 391 -2.37 10.92 -4.41
C THR A 391 -2.89 10.55 -3.03
N HIS A 392 -2.96 11.51 -2.10
CA HIS A 392 -3.72 11.36 -0.85
C HIS A 392 -5.24 11.36 -1.10
N SER A 393 -5.69 11.87 -2.25
CA SER A 393 -7.02 11.60 -2.79
C SER A 393 -7.04 10.24 -3.47
N ASP A 394 -8.03 9.42 -3.18
CA ASP A 394 -8.14 8.05 -3.72
C ASP A 394 -8.37 8.03 -5.23
N GLY A 395 -9.06 9.04 -5.77
CA GLY A 395 -9.18 9.22 -7.21
C GLY A 395 -7.83 9.37 -7.90
N ALA A 396 -7.04 10.35 -7.45
CA ALA A 396 -5.72 10.60 -8.00
C ALA A 396 -4.72 9.46 -7.69
N CYS A 397 -4.90 8.76 -6.57
CA CYS A 397 -4.10 7.58 -6.24
C CYS A 397 -4.30 6.49 -7.29
N ARG A 398 -5.54 6.10 -7.60
CA ARG A 398 -5.83 5.09 -8.63
C ARG A 398 -5.17 5.41 -9.97
N ASP A 399 -5.27 6.66 -10.42
CA ASP A 399 -4.67 7.12 -11.67
C ASP A 399 -3.13 7.03 -11.63
N ALA A 400 -2.53 7.41 -10.48
CA ALA A 400 -1.10 7.31 -10.27
C ALA A 400 -0.61 5.85 -10.19
N LEU A 401 -1.37 4.96 -9.56
CA LEU A 401 -1.06 3.52 -9.45
C LEU A 401 -0.98 2.87 -10.83
N ALA A 402 -1.94 3.16 -11.72
CA ALA A 402 -1.90 2.73 -13.11
C ALA A 402 -0.60 3.18 -13.80
N THR A 403 -0.19 4.43 -13.57
CA THR A 403 1.05 4.98 -14.14
C THR A 403 2.31 4.35 -13.54
N ILE A 404 2.35 4.15 -12.23
CA ILE A 404 3.49 3.52 -11.52
C ILE A 404 3.74 2.12 -12.05
N ILE A 405 2.67 1.37 -12.28
CA ILE A 405 2.78 0.00 -12.79
C ILE A 405 3.26 0.00 -14.24
N GLU A 406 2.77 0.93 -15.07
CA GLU A 406 3.20 1.11 -16.46
C GLU A 406 4.68 1.52 -16.56
N ARG A 407 5.07 2.57 -15.83
CA ARG A 407 6.34 3.30 -16.05
C ARG A 407 7.37 3.10 -14.94
N GLY A 408 7.03 2.36 -13.90
CA GLY A 408 7.78 2.26 -12.64
C GLY A 408 7.54 3.43 -11.68
N ASP A 409 7.04 4.57 -12.18
CA ASP A 409 6.96 5.83 -11.46
C ASP A 409 5.71 6.64 -11.83
N PRO A 410 5.15 7.42 -10.88
CA PRO A 410 4.02 8.29 -11.17
C PRO A 410 4.47 9.49 -12.01
N ALA A 411 3.59 9.96 -12.89
CA ALA A 411 3.89 11.00 -13.88
C ALA A 411 4.44 12.31 -13.27
N HIS A 412 4.02 12.64 -12.05
CA HIS A 412 4.37 13.89 -11.38
C HIS A 412 5.10 13.68 -10.05
N GLN A 413 5.97 12.66 -9.95
CA GLN A 413 6.78 12.47 -8.74
C GLN A 413 7.74 13.64 -8.48
N ILE A 414 7.98 13.91 -7.21
CA ILE A 414 9.01 14.85 -6.74
C ILE A 414 9.94 14.15 -5.74
N SER A 415 11.18 14.62 -5.65
CA SER A 415 12.18 14.14 -4.71
C SER A 415 12.90 15.36 -4.11
N PRO A 416 12.32 16.02 -3.09
CA PRO A 416 12.86 17.26 -2.57
C PRO A 416 14.27 17.05 -1.98
N LEU A 417 15.23 17.84 -2.45
CA LEU A 417 16.58 17.90 -1.90
C LEU A 417 16.58 18.85 -0.69
N LEU A 418 16.40 18.26 0.48
CA LEU A 418 16.32 18.93 1.77
C LEU A 418 17.70 19.01 2.41
N SER A 419 18.03 20.16 2.99
CA SER A 419 19.21 20.32 3.83
C SER A 419 18.90 19.96 5.27
N THR A 420 19.93 19.71 6.06
CA THR A 420 19.81 19.61 7.51
C THR A 420 19.12 20.85 8.08
N GLY A 421 18.12 20.62 8.92
CA GLY A 421 17.25 21.68 9.47
C GLY A 421 15.99 21.98 8.67
N ASP A 422 15.86 21.45 7.44
CA ASP A 422 14.60 21.46 6.72
C ASP A 422 13.66 20.35 7.20
N ALA A 423 12.37 20.48 6.87
CA ALA A 423 11.36 19.47 7.14
C ALA A 423 10.46 19.26 5.91
N VAL A 424 9.96 18.03 5.74
CA VAL A 424 8.83 17.74 4.85
C VAL A 424 7.71 17.13 5.65
N MET A 425 6.51 17.67 5.48
CA MET A 425 5.27 17.15 6.07
C MET A 425 4.40 16.59 4.96
N PHE A 426 3.84 15.40 5.14
CA PHE A 426 2.97 14.73 4.17
C PHE A 426 1.81 13.98 4.84
N ASP A 427 0.70 13.82 4.12
CA ASP A 427 -0.43 12.99 4.52
C ASP A 427 -0.03 11.50 4.45
N CYS A 428 -0.37 10.70 5.45
CA CYS A 428 -0.04 9.27 5.51
C CYS A 428 -0.55 8.46 4.30
N ARG A 429 -1.60 8.94 3.62
CA ARG A 429 -2.16 8.33 2.40
C ARG A 429 -1.48 8.76 1.12
N LEU A 430 -0.51 9.68 1.18
CA LEU A 430 0.21 10.11 -0.01
C LEU A 430 1.13 8.98 -0.49
N LEU A 431 1.05 8.61 -1.76
CA LEU A 431 2.00 7.67 -2.34
C LEU A 431 3.41 8.24 -2.25
N HIS A 432 4.30 7.47 -1.62
CA HIS A 432 5.69 7.85 -1.46
C HIS A 432 6.59 6.60 -1.42
N ARG A 433 7.90 6.81 -1.51
CA ARG A 433 8.92 5.76 -1.33
C ARG A 433 10.26 6.33 -0.90
N GLY A 434 11.01 5.61 -0.08
CA GLY A 434 12.43 5.88 0.14
C GLY A 434 13.27 5.42 -1.05
N ARG A 435 14.03 6.32 -1.67
CA ARG A 435 14.94 5.96 -2.76
C ARG A 435 16.25 5.34 -2.27
N ALA A 436 16.92 4.65 -3.18
CA ALA A 436 18.18 3.97 -3.04
C ALA A 436 19.30 4.91 -2.56
N ASN A 437 19.93 4.54 -1.45
CA ASN A 437 21.15 5.18 -0.97
C ASN A 437 22.34 4.53 -1.65
N ARG A 438 22.86 5.19 -2.69
CA ARG A 438 24.05 4.79 -3.46
C ARG A 438 25.32 5.50 -2.97
N SER A 439 25.22 6.29 -1.90
CA SER A 439 26.36 7.00 -1.33
C SER A 439 27.18 6.10 -0.40
N SER A 440 28.37 6.57 -0.03
CA SER A 440 29.28 5.88 0.89
C SER A 440 28.93 6.08 2.37
N LYS A 441 27.84 6.78 2.68
CA LYS A 441 27.42 7.11 4.05
C LYS A 441 25.95 6.77 4.25
N ASP A 442 25.58 6.47 5.48
CA ASP A 442 24.19 6.26 5.83
C ASP A 442 23.37 7.54 5.63
N ARG A 443 22.15 7.40 5.12
CA ARG A 443 21.15 8.46 5.09
C ARG A 443 20.19 8.24 6.26
N VAL A 444 20.25 9.12 7.25
CA VAL A 444 19.40 9.09 8.43
C VAL A 444 18.38 10.22 8.40
N ILE A 445 17.13 9.88 8.68
CA ILE A 445 16.00 10.81 8.76
C ILE A 445 15.31 10.56 10.10
N ALA A 446 15.07 11.61 10.89
CA ALA A 446 14.15 11.54 12.01
C ALA A 446 12.72 11.74 11.50
N TYR A 447 11.74 11.07 12.11
CA TYR A 447 10.35 11.23 11.73
C TYR A 447 9.43 11.37 12.93
N LEU A 448 8.37 12.16 12.76
CA LEU A 448 7.23 12.23 13.68
C LEU A 448 5.96 11.83 12.93
N THR A 449 5.19 10.92 13.51
CA THR A 449 3.86 10.56 13.02
C THR A 449 2.83 11.14 13.99
N ILE A 450 1.94 11.98 13.47
CA ILE A 450 1.01 12.77 14.27
C ILE A 450 -0.40 12.52 13.77
N ALA A 451 -1.31 12.16 14.68
CA ALA A 451 -2.68 11.84 14.33
C ALA A 451 -3.70 12.77 14.99
N ALA A 452 -4.89 12.78 14.39
CA ALA A 452 -6.07 13.29 15.06
C ALA A 452 -6.34 12.46 16.35
N PRO A 453 -6.85 13.08 17.43
CA PRO A 453 -6.97 12.42 18.74
C PRO A 453 -7.82 11.14 18.76
N TRP A 454 -8.78 11.05 17.84
CA TRP A 454 -9.71 9.94 17.73
C TRP A 454 -9.16 8.77 16.90
N TRP A 455 -8.05 8.95 16.18
CA TRP A 455 -7.48 7.92 15.33
C TRP A 455 -6.56 7.00 16.14
N ARG A 456 -6.54 5.71 15.79
CA ARG A 456 -5.69 4.68 16.40
C ARG A 456 -4.96 3.92 15.31
N ASP A 457 -3.69 3.60 15.58
CA ASP A 457 -2.92 2.76 14.67
C ASP A 457 -3.22 1.31 14.95
N ASP A 458 -3.61 0.60 13.91
CA ASP A 458 -3.73 -0.85 13.94
C ASP A 458 -2.55 -1.52 13.20
N GLU A 459 -1.78 -0.83 12.32
CA GLU A 459 -0.83 -1.49 11.41
C GLU A 459 0.41 -0.74 10.85
N MET A 460 0.59 0.59 10.96
CA MET A 460 1.64 1.32 10.18
C MET A 460 3.09 0.82 10.42
N PHE A 461 3.37 0.17 11.55
CA PHE A 461 4.73 -0.16 12.00
C PHE A 461 4.99 -1.66 12.29
N HIS A 462 4.15 -2.57 11.81
CA HIS A 462 4.40 -4.03 11.84
C HIS A 462 5.27 -4.48 10.65
N ALA A 463 5.89 -5.67 10.70
CA ALA A 463 6.73 -6.21 9.62
C ALA A 463 5.97 -6.63 8.36
N THR A 464 4.64 -6.63 8.40
CA THR A 464 3.83 -6.64 7.19
C THR A 464 4.24 -5.46 6.33
N GLN A 465 4.58 -5.72 5.06
CA GLN A 465 5.06 -4.64 4.19
C GLN A 465 3.94 -3.61 3.98
N PRO A 466 4.28 -2.31 3.90
CA PRO A 466 3.32 -1.28 3.51
C PRO A 466 2.62 -1.69 2.22
N THR A 467 1.32 -1.41 2.10
CA THR A 467 0.54 -1.83 0.94
C THR A 467 1.15 -1.25 -0.34
N THR A 468 1.72 -2.13 -1.17
CA THR A 468 2.47 -1.74 -2.36
C THR A 468 1.53 -1.24 -3.45
N ALA A 469 2.03 -0.42 -4.39
CA ALA A 469 1.25 0.05 -5.52
C ALA A 469 0.54 -1.08 -6.32
N ALA A 470 1.16 -2.25 -6.43
CA ALA A 470 0.56 -3.41 -7.09
C ALA A 470 -0.63 -3.99 -6.30
N ALA A 471 -0.49 -4.13 -4.98
CA ALA A 471 -1.57 -4.57 -4.10
C ALA A 471 -2.73 -3.56 -4.06
N LEU A 472 -2.40 -2.27 -3.96
CA LEU A 472 -3.39 -1.17 -3.97
C LEU A 472 -4.20 -1.15 -5.29
N LEU A 473 -3.58 -1.40 -6.44
CA LEU A 473 -4.31 -1.48 -7.72
C LEU A 473 -5.20 -2.71 -7.79
N GLY A 474 -4.73 -3.86 -7.31
CA GLY A 474 -5.52 -5.09 -7.28
C GLY A 474 -6.83 -4.92 -6.50
N GLU A 475 -6.75 -4.36 -5.30
CA GLU A 475 -7.92 -4.04 -4.47
C GLU A 475 -8.84 -3.01 -5.16
N ALA A 476 -8.27 -1.95 -5.74
CA ALA A 476 -9.06 -0.93 -6.45
C ALA A 476 -9.81 -1.48 -7.68
N LEU A 477 -9.28 -2.50 -8.35
CA LEU A 477 -9.94 -3.17 -9.48
C LEU A 477 -11.03 -4.13 -9.00
N LEU A 478 -10.78 -4.86 -7.92
CA LEU A 478 -11.75 -5.77 -7.31
C LEU A 478 -12.98 -5.05 -6.78
N GLY A 479 -12.82 -3.91 -6.10
CA GLY A 479 -13.94 -3.10 -5.61
C GLY A 479 -14.82 -2.49 -6.72
N ARG A 480 -14.37 -2.53 -7.99
CA ARG A 480 -15.08 -1.98 -9.15
C ARG A 480 -15.63 -3.03 -10.11
N THR A 481 -15.13 -4.26 -10.05
CA THR A 481 -15.86 -5.38 -10.65
C THR A 481 -17.17 -5.53 -9.90
N ALA A 482 -18.31 -5.39 -10.58
CA ALA A 482 -19.62 -5.46 -9.94
C ALA A 482 -19.65 -6.59 -8.91
N VAL A 483 -20.04 -6.27 -7.68
CA VAL A 483 -20.54 -7.30 -6.77
C VAL A 483 -21.71 -7.90 -7.52
N ASP A 484 -21.62 -9.17 -7.89
CA ASP A 484 -22.80 -9.87 -8.37
C ASP A 484 -23.69 -10.00 -7.14
N ASP A 485 -24.58 -9.03 -6.92
CA ASP A 485 -25.56 -9.05 -5.83
C ASP A 485 -26.51 -10.27 -5.94
N HIS A 486 -26.38 -11.05 -7.02
CA HIS A 486 -27.03 -12.33 -7.25
C HIS A 486 -26.07 -13.54 -7.16
N ASP A 487 -24.81 -13.37 -6.73
CA ASP A 487 -23.95 -14.49 -6.33
C ASP A 487 -24.52 -15.08 -5.04
N ASP A 488 -25.40 -16.06 -5.21
CA ASP A 488 -26.06 -16.82 -4.16
C ASP A 488 -25.11 -17.83 -3.48
N GLY A 489 -23.80 -17.78 -3.79
CA GLY A 489 -22.81 -18.70 -3.26
C GLY A 489 -22.91 -20.11 -3.83
N THR A 490 -23.49 -20.28 -5.02
CA THR A 490 -23.46 -21.56 -5.75
C THR A 490 -22.05 -21.85 -6.26
N GLY A 491 -21.50 -23.00 -5.89
CA GLY A 491 -20.04 -23.14 -5.94
C GLY A 491 -19.44 -24.31 -5.16
N HIS A 492 -18.24 -24.72 -5.57
CA HIS A 492 -17.31 -25.51 -4.78
C HIS A 492 -16.56 -24.61 -3.75
N PRO A 493 -16.37 -25.03 -2.49
CA PRO A 493 -15.86 -24.23 -1.37
C PRO A 493 -14.54 -23.49 -1.60
N HIS A 494 -13.64 -24.07 -2.38
CA HIS A 494 -12.30 -23.50 -2.59
C HIS A 494 -12.30 -22.19 -3.39
N TYR A 495 -13.42 -21.80 -4.01
CA TYR A 495 -13.56 -20.52 -4.72
C TYR A 495 -14.88 -19.78 -4.44
N THR A 496 -15.59 -20.14 -3.36
CA THR A 496 -16.77 -19.40 -2.86
C THR A 496 -16.44 -18.39 -1.76
N LEU A 497 -15.16 -18.25 -1.41
CA LEU A 497 -14.70 -17.02 -0.76
C LEU A 497 -14.95 -15.88 -1.74
N ARG A 498 -15.43 -14.73 -1.24
CA ARG A 498 -15.41 -13.49 -2.02
C ARG A 498 -14.00 -13.35 -2.60
N ILE A 499 -13.87 -13.25 -3.92
CA ILE A 499 -12.56 -13.15 -4.60
C ILE A 499 -11.74 -12.00 -3.98
N GLU A 500 -12.43 -10.96 -3.53
CA GLU A 500 -11.92 -9.85 -2.73
C GLU A 500 -11.21 -10.33 -1.45
N SER A 501 -11.79 -11.27 -0.71
CA SER A 501 -11.17 -11.89 0.47
C SER A 501 -9.96 -12.75 0.10
N MET A 502 -10.05 -13.55 -0.96
CA MET A 502 -8.93 -14.40 -1.39
C MET A 502 -7.72 -13.58 -1.82
N VAL A 503 -7.95 -12.44 -2.47
CA VAL A 503 -6.88 -11.51 -2.86
C VAL A 503 -6.36 -10.71 -1.67
N ARG A 504 -7.23 -10.32 -0.72
CA ARG A 504 -6.83 -9.65 0.51
C ARG A 504 -5.89 -10.51 1.35
N ASP A 505 -6.16 -11.80 1.43
CA ASP A 505 -5.31 -12.77 2.14
C ASP A 505 -4.00 -13.05 1.39
N ARG A 506 -3.95 -12.71 0.08
CA ARG A 506 -2.82 -12.92 -0.83
C ARG A 506 -2.47 -11.66 -1.65
N PRO A 507 -1.98 -10.59 -1.00
CA PRO A 507 -1.63 -9.34 -1.68
C PRO A 507 -0.51 -9.52 -2.72
N ASP A 508 0.29 -10.59 -2.60
CA ASP A 508 1.30 -10.99 -3.58
C ASP A 508 0.70 -11.47 -4.92
N LEU A 509 -0.53 -11.97 -4.91
CA LEU A 509 -1.26 -12.44 -6.10
C LEU A 509 -2.19 -11.37 -6.69
N ALA A 510 -2.39 -10.23 -6.00
CA ALA A 510 -3.30 -9.17 -6.40
C ALA A 510 -3.04 -8.64 -7.83
N ALA A 511 -1.78 -8.57 -8.24
CA ALA A 511 -1.40 -8.15 -9.58
C ALA A 511 -1.82 -9.17 -10.66
N ALA A 512 -1.63 -10.46 -10.41
CA ALA A 512 -2.06 -11.53 -11.32
C ALA A 512 -3.59 -11.57 -11.42
N SER A 513 -4.30 -11.40 -10.29
CA SER A 513 -5.76 -11.34 -10.22
C SER A 513 -6.35 -10.18 -11.03
N ALA A 514 -5.78 -8.98 -10.87
CA ALA A 514 -6.15 -7.79 -11.62
C ALA A 514 -6.01 -7.99 -13.14
N LEU A 515 -4.90 -8.56 -13.58
CA LEU A 515 -4.63 -8.84 -14.99
C LEU A 515 -5.60 -9.84 -15.59
N PHE A 516 -5.89 -10.92 -14.84
CA PHE A 516 -6.80 -11.96 -15.27
C PHE A 516 -8.21 -11.39 -15.50
N LEU A 517 -8.73 -10.58 -14.56
CA LEU A 517 -10.05 -9.96 -14.65
C LEU A 517 -10.13 -8.92 -15.77
N ALA A 518 -9.10 -8.06 -15.92
CA ALA A 518 -9.07 -7.04 -16.96
C ALA A 518 -9.12 -7.61 -18.39
N ARG A 519 -8.57 -8.82 -18.60
CA ARG A 519 -8.64 -9.52 -19.90
C ARG A 519 -9.98 -10.23 -20.14
N ALA A 520 -10.73 -10.49 -19.08
CA ALA A 520 -11.99 -11.21 -19.16
C ALA A 520 -13.22 -10.32 -19.21
N SER A 521 -13.12 -9.05 -18.78
CA SER A 521 -14.23 -8.11 -18.84
C SER A 521 -14.51 -7.64 -20.27
N ASP A 522 -15.80 -7.45 -20.60
CA ASP A 522 -16.27 -6.68 -21.78
C ASP A 522 -15.98 -5.16 -21.62
N ASP A 523 -14.78 -4.77 -21.19
CA ASP A 523 -14.39 -3.36 -20.99
C ASP A 523 -14.35 -2.64 -22.35
N VAL A 524 -15.48 -2.01 -22.69
CA VAL A 524 -15.77 -1.31 -23.96
C VAL A 524 -14.74 -0.18 -24.23
N ASP A 525 -14.05 0.31 -23.21
CA ASP A 525 -13.09 1.41 -23.33
C ASP A 525 -11.61 0.95 -23.33
N GLY A 526 -11.32 -0.32 -23.02
CA GLY A 526 -9.97 -0.90 -23.04
C GLY A 526 -8.94 -0.24 -22.12
N LYS A 527 -9.34 0.65 -21.21
CA LYS A 527 -8.43 1.47 -20.39
C LYS A 527 -7.67 0.63 -19.38
N TRP A 528 -8.31 -0.38 -18.80
CA TRP A 528 -7.68 -1.23 -17.78
C TRP A 528 -6.81 -2.32 -18.39
N ALA A 529 -7.22 -2.89 -19.53
CA ALA A 529 -6.38 -3.75 -20.35
C ALA A 529 -5.15 -3.01 -20.91
N ALA A 530 -5.29 -1.74 -21.29
CA ALA A 530 -4.18 -0.90 -21.76
C ALA A 530 -3.19 -0.55 -20.63
N ALA A 531 -3.67 -0.20 -19.43
CA ALA A 531 -2.82 0.04 -18.25
C ALA A 531 -2.08 -1.23 -17.78
N ALA A 532 -2.71 -2.39 -17.91
CA ALA A 532 -2.11 -3.70 -17.68
C ALA A 532 -1.05 -4.07 -18.74
N ALA A 533 -1.31 -3.77 -20.02
CA ALA A 533 -0.46 -4.12 -21.14
C ALA A 533 0.74 -3.16 -21.35
N SER A 534 0.66 -1.92 -20.86
CA SER A 534 1.69 -0.89 -21.05
C SER A 534 2.90 -1.03 -20.11
N SER A 535 2.79 -1.81 -19.04
CA SER A 535 3.91 -2.12 -18.14
C SER A 535 4.88 -3.10 -18.78
N THR A 536 6.15 -2.73 -18.96
CA THR A 536 7.16 -3.63 -19.55
C THR A 536 7.48 -4.86 -18.68
N SER A 537 7.31 -4.74 -17.35
CA SER A 537 7.52 -5.86 -16.42
C SER A 537 6.35 -6.84 -16.43
N LEU A 538 5.11 -6.33 -16.40
CA LEU A 538 3.92 -7.17 -16.55
C LEU A 538 3.82 -7.69 -17.98
N SER A 539 4.14 -6.91 -19.01
CA SER A 539 4.20 -7.35 -20.41
C SER A 539 5.16 -8.52 -20.61
N ARG A 540 6.32 -8.55 -19.93
CA ARG A 540 7.21 -9.73 -19.95
C ARG A 540 6.62 -10.96 -19.26
N MET A 541 5.90 -10.79 -18.14
CA MET A 541 5.11 -11.89 -17.55
C MET A 541 3.97 -12.32 -18.48
N LEU A 542 3.33 -11.38 -19.16
CA LEU A 542 2.21 -11.57 -20.07
C LEU A 542 2.63 -12.28 -21.37
N THR A 543 3.81 -11.98 -21.93
CA THR A 543 4.29 -12.50 -23.23
C THR A 543 4.52 -14.01 -23.20
N ALA A 544 4.72 -14.60 -22.02
CA ALA A 544 4.85 -16.04 -21.84
C ALA A 544 3.51 -16.81 -21.96
N SER A 545 2.36 -16.12 -22.02
CA SER A 545 1.02 -16.72 -21.94
C SER A 545 0.07 -16.36 -23.12
N LEU A 546 0.60 -15.83 -24.24
CA LEU A 546 -0.17 -15.18 -25.32
C LEU A 546 -0.50 -16.08 -26.51
N ASP A 547 -1.64 -16.78 -26.51
CA ASP A 547 -2.28 -17.20 -27.77
C ASP A 547 -3.82 -17.06 -27.78
N ASP A 548 -4.47 -16.60 -26.69
CA ASP A 548 -5.93 -16.70 -26.56
C ASP A 548 -6.68 -15.38 -26.31
N PRO A 549 -7.62 -14.97 -27.18
CA PRO A 549 -8.36 -13.72 -27.06
C PRO A 549 -9.45 -13.70 -25.97
N ARG A 550 -9.83 -14.84 -25.39
CA ARG A 550 -10.78 -14.89 -24.24
C ARG A 550 -10.30 -15.91 -23.20
N PRO A 551 -9.50 -15.47 -22.21
CA PRO A 551 -8.83 -16.37 -21.28
C PRO A 551 -9.79 -17.32 -20.56
N ALA A 552 -10.95 -16.87 -20.10
CA ALA A 552 -11.89 -17.70 -19.35
C ALA A 552 -12.62 -18.76 -20.19
N ASP A 553 -13.06 -18.43 -21.41
CA ASP A 553 -13.75 -19.39 -22.28
C ASP A 553 -12.79 -20.47 -22.79
N ALA A 554 -11.58 -20.09 -23.20
CA ALA A 554 -10.60 -21.06 -23.63
C ALA A 554 -9.97 -21.85 -22.48
N PHE A 555 -9.90 -21.26 -21.29
CA PHE A 555 -9.58 -21.97 -20.06
C PHE A 555 -10.63 -23.06 -19.78
N ALA A 556 -11.93 -22.76 -19.95
CA ALA A 556 -12.99 -23.74 -19.82
C ALA A 556 -12.90 -24.85 -20.89
N ASP A 557 -12.68 -24.48 -22.15
CA ASP A 557 -12.62 -25.44 -23.26
C ASP A 557 -11.38 -26.34 -23.18
N ARG A 558 -10.19 -25.81 -22.81
CA ARG A 558 -8.97 -26.61 -22.58
C ARG A 558 -9.14 -27.56 -21.41
N PHE A 559 -9.65 -27.05 -20.30
CA PHE A 559 -9.82 -27.86 -19.09
C PHE A 559 -10.81 -29.01 -19.30
N GLU A 560 -11.91 -28.79 -20.06
CA GLU A 560 -12.82 -29.86 -20.46
C GLU A 560 -12.18 -30.87 -21.44
N ALA A 561 -11.40 -30.39 -22.41
CA ALA A 561 -10.73 -31.23 -23.40
C ALA A 561 -9.69 -32.16 -22.74
N ASP A 562 -8.93 -31.66 -21.76
CA ASP A 562 -7.88 -32.41 -21.08
C ASP A 562 -8.43 -33.36 -19.99
N LEU A 563 -9.70 -33.21 -19.60
CA LEU A 563 -10.38 -34.11 -18.67
C LEU A 563 -10.75 -35.47 -19.30
N LEU A 564 -10.80 -35.55 -20.64
CA LEU A 564 -11.25 -36.73 -21.39
C LEU A 564 -10.21 -37.13 -22.44
N ASP A 565 -9.89 -38.41 -22.50
CA ASP A 565 -9.14 -39.03 -23.58
C ASP A 565 -9.99 -39.08 -24.87
N ASN A 566 -9.37 -39.46 -25.98
CA ASN A 566 -10.01 -39.56 -27.30
C ASN A 566 -11.22 -40.52 -27.36
N ASN A 567 -11.48 -41.31 -26.31
CA ASN A 567 -12.61 -42.21 -26.18
C ASN A 567 -13.67 -41.71 -25.17
N GLY A 568 -13.55 -40.47 -24.69
CA GLY A 568 -14.41 -39.92 -23.65
C GLY A 568 -14.18 -40.54 -22.26
N ARG A 569 -13.01 -41.17 -22.01
CA ARG A 569 -12.61 -41.73 -20.72
C ARG A 569 -11.60 -40.82 -20.07
N ARG A 570 -11.52 -40.72 -18.73
CA ARG A 570 -10.61 -39.75 -18.10
C ARG A 570 -9.12 -40.02 -18.42
N ALA A 571 -8.37 -38.97 -18.70
CA ALA A 571 -6.93 -39.04 -18.96
C ALA A 571 -6.16 -39.61 -17.75
N ASP A 572 -5.19 -40.50 -18.00
CA ASP A 572 -4.47 -41.23 -16.93
C ASP A 572 -3.58 -40.33 -16.05
N ALA A 573 -3.13 -39.19 -16.57
CA ALA A 573 -2.34 -38.19 -15.84
C ALA A 573 -3.10 -37.54 -14.65
N LEU A 574 -4.43 -37.68 -14.63
CA LEU A 574 -5.32 -37.12 -13.60
C LEU A 574 -5.70 -38.10 -12.48
N ARG A 575 -5.23 -39.35 -12.55
CA ARG A 575 -5.37 -40.31 -11.44
C ARG A 575 -4.29 -40.00 -10.40
N ALA A 576 -4.62 -39.89 -9.10
CA ALA A 576 -3.51 -39.95 -8.13
C ALA A 576 -2.84 -41.31 -8.27
N PRO A 577 -1.56 -41.39 -7.91
CA PRO A 577 -1.02 -42.64 -7.41
C PRO A 577 -1.97 -43.25 -6.37
N PRO A 578 -2.30 -44.54 -6.46
CA PRO A 578 -3.09 -45.20 -5.43
C PRO A 578 -2.43 -44.99 -4.07
N ALA A 579 -3.24 -44.68 -3.04
CA ALA A 579 -2.73 -44.63 -1.68
C ALA A 579 -1.99 -45.95 -1.40
N PRO A 580 -0.77 -45.94 -0.82
CA PRO A 580 0.08 -47.12 -0.71
C PRO A 580 -0.60 -48.35 -0.10
N ASN A 581 -1.68 -48.14 0.67
CA ASN A 581 -2.37 -49.17 1.45
C ASN A 581 -3.86 -49.38 1.11
N GLY A 582 -4.36 -48.85 -0.02
CA GLY A 582 -5.65 -49.26 -0.58
C GLY A 582 -6.93 -49.00 0.25
N GLY A 583 -6.91 -48.34 1.41
CA GLY A 583 -8.14 -48.06 2.14
C GLY A 583 -7.95 -47.39 3.49
N LEU A 584 -8.74 -46.34 3.71
CA LEU A 584 -8.81 -45.40 4.83
C LEU A 584 -7.78 -44.27 4.88
N PHE A 585 -8.32 -43.11 5.25
CA PHE A 585 -7.63 -42.01 5.93
C PHE A 585 -6.70 -42.56 7.02
N SER A 586 -5.39 -42.38 6.84
CA SER A 586 -4.34 -42.78 7.79
C SER A 586 -3.96 -41.64 8.73
N SER A 587 -4.01 -40.39 8.25
CA SER A 587 -3.80 -39.16 9.01
C SER A 587 -4.24 -37.92 8.19
N ILE A 588 -4.48 -36.79 8.85
CA ILE A 588 -4.74 -35.50 8.20
C ILE A 588 -3.54 -35.02 7.36
N THR A 589 -2.32 -35.40 7.75
CA THR A 589 -1.08 -35.03 7.05
C THR A 589 -0.96 -35.72 5.69
N ASP A 590 -1.32 -37.01 5.60
CA ASP A 590 -1.32 -37.75 4.33
C ASP A 590 -2.35 -37.17 3.34
N ASP A 591 -3.46 -36.69 3.88
CA ASP A 591 -4.56 -36.11 3.10
C ASP A 591 -4.21 -34.71 2.56
N LEU A 592 -3.58 -33.86 3.39
CA LEU A 592 -3.02 -32.58 2.95
C LEU A 592 -1.92 -32.77 1.88
N ALA A 593 -1.09 -33.80 2.00
CA ALA A 593 -0.09 -34.12 0.98
C ALA A 593 -0.72 -34.56 -0.36
N ASP A 594 -1.86 -35.26 -0.31
CA ASP A 594 -2.64 -35.60 -1.50
C ASP A 594 -3.33 -34.39 -2.12
N CYS A 595 -3.89 -33.48 -1.31
CA CYS A 595 -4.45 -32.20 -1.77
C CYS A 595 -3.38 -31.36 -2.46
N SER A 596 -2.19 -31.25 -1.86
CA SER A 596 -1.07 -30.53 -2.46
C SER A 596 -0.69 -31.12 -3.83
N ARG A 597 -0.60 -32.45 -3.96
CA ARG A 597 -0.35 -33.11 -5.26
C ARG A 597 -1.44 -32.86 -6.29
N LEU A 598 -2.71 -32.84 -5.88
CA LEU A 598 -3.81 -32.47 -6.77
C LEU A 598 -3.69 -31.03 -7.24
N TYR A 599 -3.47 -30.08 -6.33
CA TYR A 599 -3.29 -28.68 -6.71
C TYR A 599 -2.12 -28.49 -7.66
N SER A 600 -0.99 -29.17 -7.45
CA SER A 600 0.12 -29.13 -8.41
C SER A 600 -0.24 -29.71 -9.78
N ALA A 601 -1.00 -30.81 -9.83
CA ALA A 601 -1.48 -31.37 -11.09
C ALA A 601 -2.49 -30.44 -11.80
N ALA A 602 -3.41 -29.82 -11.06
CA ALA A 602 -4.30 -28.80 -11.64
C ALA A 602 -3.54 -27.57 -12.09
N GLY A 603 -2.61 -27.06 -11.29
CA GLY A 603 -1.80 -25.90 -11.67
C GLY A 603 -1.03 -26.15 -12.96
N ALA A 604 -0.50 -27.36 -13.16
CA ALA A 604 0.13 -27.76 -14.41
C ALA A 604 -0.86 -27.80 -15.59
N LEU A 605 -2.06 -28.38 -15.41
CA LEU A 605 -3.09 -28.44 -16.45
C LEU A 605 -3.66 -27.08 -16.82
N LEU A 606 -3.89 -26.24 -15.82
CA LEU A 606 -4.40 -24.89 -15.97
C LEU A 606 -3.31 -23.92 -16.45
N ASN A 607 -2.06 -24.38 -16.53
CA ASN A 607 -0.89 -23.57 -16.79
C ASN A 607 -0.86 -22.33 -15.88
N ALA A 608 -1.16 -22.53 -14.58
CA ALA A 608 -1.36 -21.47 -13.60
C ALA A 608 -0.17 -20.50 -13.53
N GLU A 609 1.05 -21.03 -13.63
CA GLU A 609 2.28 -20.25 -13.60
C GLU A 609 2.39 -19.28 -14.79
N ALA A 610 1.87 -19.64 -15.97
CA ALA A 610 1.83 -18.73 -17.12
C ALA A 610 0.89 -17.53 -16.88
N TYR A 611 -0.15 -17.71 -16.06
CA TYR A 611 -1.03 -16.64 -15.62
C TYR A 611 -0.50 -15.90 -14.37
N GLY A 612 0.67 -16.28 -13.85
CA GLY A 612 1.28 -15.67 -12.67
C GLY A 612 0.75 -16.21 -11.34
N PHE A 613 0.06 -17.35 -11.33
CA PHE A 613 -0.44 -18.00 -10.12
C PHE A 613 0.41 -19.25 -9.79
N PRO A 614 0.76 -19.49 -8.52
CA PRO A 614 1.47 -20.71 -8.14
C PRO A 614 0.60 -21.95 -8.34
N ALA A 615 1.24 -23.07 -8.71
CA ALA A 615 0.59 -24.38 -8.89
C ALA A 615 0.40 -25.12 -7.55
N ASP A 616 -0.28 -24.46 -6.61
CA ASP A 616 -0.50 -24.96 -5.25
C ASP A 616 -1.91 -24.64 -4.72
N ALA A 617 -2.13 -24.95 -3.45
CA ALA A 617 -3.41 -24.77 -2.75
C ALA A 617 -3.85 -23.31 -2.60
N GLU A 618 -2.99 -22.36 -2.99
CA GLU A 618 -3.24 -20.94 -2.83
C GLU A 618 -3.48 -20.25 -4.18
N GLY A 619 -2.68 -20.59 -5.19
CA GLY A 619 -2.80 -20.00 -6.52
C GLY A 619 -3.91 -20.61 -7.38
N VAL A 620 -4.07 -21.93 -7.32
CA VAL A 620 -5.04 -22.66 -8.16
C VAL A 620 -6.49 -22.29 -7.81
N PRO A 621 -6.91 -22.28 -6.53
CA PRO A 621 -8.28 -21.89 -6.20
C PRO A 621 -8.61 -20.45 -6.60
N LEU A 622 -7.69 -19.52 -6.39
CA LEU A 622 -7.86 -18.12 -6.77
C LEU A 622 -7.98 -17.96 -8.29
N LEU A 623 -7.12 -18.62 -9.07
CA LEU A 623 -7.21 -18.62 -10.54
C LEU A 623 -8.56 -19.14 -11.03
N VAL A 624 -9.06 -20.24 -10.45
CA VAL A 624 -10.37 -20.81 -10.83
C VAL A 624 -11.52 -19.90 -10.42
N ALA A 625 -11.45 -19.25 -9.25
CA ALA A 625 -12.43 -18.26 -8.81
C ALA A 625 -12.53 -17.10 -9.81
N LEU A 626 -11.38 -16.55 -10.20
CA LEU A 626 -11.28 -15.48 -11.18
C LEU A 626 -11.82 -15.91 -12.55
N ALA A 627 -11.50 -17.12 -13.00
CA ALA A 627 -12.01 -17.71 -14.24
C ALA A 627 -13.53 -17.86 -14.24
N LYS A 628 -14.12 -18.31 -13.11
CA LYS A 628 -15.58 -18.38 -12.95
C LYS A 628 -16.21 -16.98 -13.03
N ARG A 629 -15.67 -15.99 -12.31
CA ARG A 629 -16.22 -14.62 -12.32
C ARG A 629 -16.22 -14.03 -13.73
N ALA A 630 -15.11 -14.24 -14.43
CA ALA A 630 -14.84 -13.84 -15.81
C ALA A 630 -15.74 -14.51 -16.86
N ALA A 631 -16.25 -15.70 -16.59
CA ALA A 631 -16.96 -16.51 -17.58
C ALA A 631 -18.43 -16.07 -17.77
N PRO A 632 -18.99 -16.14 -18.99
CA PRO A 632 -20.43 -16.04 -19.23
C PRO A 632 -21.21 -17.14 -18.47
N GLN A 633 -22.49 -16.89 -18.13
CA GLN A 633 -23.29 -17.81 -17.29
C GLN A 633 -23.27 -19.29 -17.74
N LYS A 634 -23.30 -19.55 -19.05
CA LYS A 634 -23.20 -20.90 -19.62
C LYS A 634 -21.82 -21.54 -19.37
N SER A 635 -20.75 -20.76 -19.51
CA SER A 635 -19.36 -21.19 -19.27
C SER A 635 -19.06 -21.35 -17.77
N ARG A 636 -19.71 -20.57 -16.88
CA ARG A 636 -19.61 -20.74 -15.41
C ARG A 636 -20.00 -22.15 -14.95
N ARG A 637 -21.17 -22.63 -15.40
CA ARG A 637 -21.67 -23.97 -15.07
C ARG A 637 -20.77 -25.08 -15.60
N ARG A 638 -20.20 -24.87 -16.79
CA ARG A 638 -19.23 -25.78 -17.43
C ARG A 638 -17.94 -25.91 -16.63
N LEU A 639 -17.31 -24.78 -16.31
CA LEU A 639 -16.10 -24.71 -15.48
C LEU A 639 -16.30 -25.39 -14.12
N GLU A 640 -17.44 -25.15 -13.51
CA GLU A 640 -17.79 -25.70 -12.21
C GLU A 640 -18.00 -27.22 -12.27
N ALA A 641 -18.73 -27.71 -13.27
CA ALA A 641 -18.92 -29.14 -13.48
C ALA A 641 -17.58 -29.85 -13.77
N ALA A 642 -16.73 -29.23 -14.60
CA ALA A 642 -15.40 -29.74 -14.92
C ALA A 642 -14.49 -29.80 -13.69
N PHE A 643 -14.46 -28.74 -12.87
CA PHE A 643 -13.57 -28.66 -11.71
C PHE A 643 -14.05 -29.58 -10.60
N SER A 644 -15.36 -29.65 -10.36
CA SER A 644 -15.97 -30.62 -9.45
C SER A 644 -15.63 -32.04 -9.90
N SER A 645 -15.86 -32.37 -11.17
CA SER A 645 -15.52 -33.67 -11.76
C SER A 645 -14.04 -34.03 -11.54
N TRP A 646 -13.14 -33.08 -11.77
CA TRP A 646 -11.70 -33.21 -11.53
C TRP A 646 -11.38 -33.49 -10.05
N TRP A 647 -11.85 -32.63 -9.16
CA TRP A 647 -11.62 -32.68 -7.71
C TRP A 647 -12.09 -34.00 -7.07
N HIS A 648 -13.11 -34.65 -7.65
CA HIS A 648 -13.80 -35.79 -7.02
C HIS A 648 -13.39 -37.18 -7.52
N ARG A 649 -12.56 -37.30 -8.57
CA ARG A 649 -12.11 -38.61 -9.12
C ARG A 649 -13.20 -39.67 -9.42
N GLY A 650 -14.47 -39.31 -9.58
CA GLY A 650 -15.58 -40.29 -9.58
C GLY A 650 -16.71 -40.04 -10.58
N ARG A 651 -17.57 -41.06 -10.76
CA ARG A 651 -18.76 -41.07 -11.63
C ARG A 651 -20.02 -40.44 -10.99
N GLY A 652 -19.86 -39.50 -10.06
CA GLY A 652 -20.96 -38.80 -9.36
C GLY A 652 -20.90 -38.91 -7.83
N ARG A 653 -21.84 -38.24 -7.13
CA ARG A 653 -21.95 -38.18 -5.64
C ARG A 653 -22.35 -39.51 -4.98
N PHE A 654 -22.66 -40.54 -5.77
CA PHE A 654 -23.09 -41.87 -5.32
C PHE A 654 -22.26 -42.95 -6.03
N GLU A 655 -21.47 -43.70 -5.27
CA GLU A 655 -20.66 -44.81 -5.80
C GLU A 655 -21.05 -46.12 -5.12
N LEU A 656 -21.58 -47.06 -5.90
CA LEU A 656 -21.80 -48.42 -5.43
C LEU A 656 -20.49 -49.20 -5.58
N VAL A 657 -19.93 -49.67 -4.46
CA VAL A 657 -18.66 -50.40 -4.44
C VAL A 657 -18.90 -51.84 -3.99
N GLU A 658 -18.24 -52.75 -4.71
CA GLU A 658 -18.19 -54.22 -4.64
C GLU A 658 -18.82 -54.98 -3.45
N ARG A 659 -19.44 -56.11 -3.84
CA ARG A 659 -20.09 -57.14 -3.02
C ARG A 659 -19.07 -57.87 -2.15
N VAL A 660 -19.17 -57.77 -0.82
CA VAL A 660 -18.47 -58.71 0.06
C VAL A 660 -19.22 -60.05 -0.02
N ALA A 661 -18.56 -61.08 -0.57
CA ALA A 661 -19.21 -62.35 -0.93
C ALA A 661 -19.80 -63.08 0.30
N GLY A 662 -21.13 -63.09 0.38
CA GLY A 662 -21.93 -64.01 1.19
C GLY A 662 -22.76 -64.92 0.28
N ALA A 663 -22.89 -66.20 0.62
CA ALA A 663 -23.56 -67.23 -0.19
C ALA A 663 -25.12 -67.21 -0.11
N GLY A 664 -25.74 -66.05 0.19
CA GLY A 664 -27.16 -65.95 0.51
C GLY A 664 -27.92 -64.90 -0.30
N ASP A 665 -29.22 -65.16 -0.53
CA ASP A 665 -30.09 -64.44 -1.47
C ASP A 665 -30.61 -63.06 -0.98
N ARG A 666 -30.34 -62.66 0.27
CA ARG A 666 -30.85 -61.38 0.82
C ARG A 666 -29.71 -60.45 1.23
N PRO A 667 -29.46 -59.35 0.51
CA PRO A 667 -28.37 -58.44 0.82
C PRO A 667 -28.70 -57.46 1.96
N VAL A 668 -27.68 -56.99 2.66
CA VAL A 668 -27.69 -55.84 3.59
C VAL A 668 -26.95 -54.69 2.93
N LEU A 669 -27.47 -53.47 3.05
CA LEU A 669 -26.83 -52.27 2.53
C LEU A 669 -26.24 -51.43 3.66
N VAL A 670 -24.96 -51.10 3.56
CA VAL A 670 -24.36 -50.00 4.32
C VAL A 670 -24.25 -48.78 3.41
N VAL A 671 -24.89 -47.68 3.82
CA VAL A 671 -24.76 -46.38 3.17
C VAL A 671 -23.72 -45.58 3.94
N ALA A 672 -22.53 -45.46 3.37
CA ALA A 672 -21.38 -44.81 3.96
C ALA A 672 -21.25 -43.37 3.46
N PHE A 673 -21.71 -42.42 4.28
CA PHE A 673 -21.52 -40.99 4.10
C PHE A 673 -20.05 -40.67 4.37
N SER A 674 -19.36 -40.15 3.36
CA SER A 674 -17.93 -39.86 3.41
C SER A 674 -17.69 -38.39 3.08
N SER A 675 -16.86 -37.75 3.89
CA SER A 675 -16.49 -36.35 3.72
C SER A 675 -15.20 -36.07 4.47
N LEU A 676 -14.17 -35.61 3.76
CA LEU A 676 -12.97 -35.06 4.36
C LEU A 676 -13.03 -33.53 4.38
N GLY A 677 -12.63 -32.94 5.51
CA GLY A 677 -12.44 -31.49 5.67
C GLY A 677 -11.30 -30.90 4.82
N SER A 678 -10.56 -31.74 4.08
CA SER A 678 -9.52 -31.35 3.13
C SER A 678 -10.04 -31.02 1.72
N GLY A 679 -11.33 -31.27 1.48
CA GLY A 679 -12.03 -31.01 0.22
C GLY A 679 -12.18 -32.23 -0.69
N ILE A 680 -11.29 -33.23 -0.67
CA ILE A 680 -11.39 -34.38 -1.59
C ILE A 680 -12.30 -35.47 -1.00
N ALA A 681 -13.53 -35.60 -1.50
CA ALA A 681 -14.40 -36.71 -1.08
C ALA A 681 -13.91 -38.06 -1.60
N ARG A 682 -13.79 -39.06 -0.71
CA ARG A 682 -13.35 -40.43 -1.05
C ARG A 682 -14.20 -41.48 -0.32
N PRO A 683 -14.25 -42.73 -0.80
CA PRO A 683 -14.85 -43.87 -0.10
C PRO A 683 -14.15 -44.25 1.23
N GLU A 684 -14.20 -43.41 2.26
CA GLU A 684 -13.42 -43.51 3.51
C GLU A 684 -13.63 -44.84 4.25
N TRP A 685 -14.86 -45.32 4.24
CA TRP A 685 -15.25 -46.55 4.94
C TRP A 685 -14.86 -47.83 4.19
N ARG A 686 -14.38 -47.74 2.94
CA ARG A 686 -14.12 -48.92 2.08
C ARG A 686 -13.22 -49.95 2.78
N GLY A 687 -12.11 -49.51 3.35
CA GLY A 687 -11.18 -50.43 4.01
C GLY A 687 -11.68 -50.97 5.35
N ALA A 688 -12.49 -50.21 6.10
CA ALA A 688 -13.08 -50.68 7.36
C ALA A 688 -14.17 -51.74 7.08
N LEU A 689 -15.04 -51.46 6.11
CA LEU A 689 -16.13 -52.34 5.70
C LEU A 689 -15.64 -53.60 4.97
N SER A 690 -14.52 -53.55 4.24
CA SER A 690 -13.91 -54.76 3.65
C SER A 690 -13.50 -55.83 4.67
N LYS A 691 -13.34 -55.44 5.95
CA LYS A 691 -12.95 -56.31 7.07
C LYS A 691 -14.10 -56.60 8.03
N ALA A 692 -15.29 -56.04 7.79
CA ALA A 692 -16.46 -56.25 8.63
C ALA A 692 -16.97 -57.69 8.48
N LYS A 693 -17.44 -58.28 9.59
CA LYS A 693 -18.07 -59.61 9.58
C LYS A 693 -19.58 -59.45 9.37
N VAL A 694 -20.14 -60.22 8.45
CA VAL A 694 -21.60 -60.36 8.31
C VAL A 694 -22.02 -61.65 9.05
N PRO A 695 -22.78 -61.56 10.15
CA PRO A 695 -23.12 -62.72 10.99
C PRO A 695 -24.00 -63.79 10.32
N SER A 696 -24.63 -63.48 9.18
CA SER A 696 -25.48 -64.39 8.41
C SER A 696 -24.86 -64.65 7.04
N LYS A 697 -25.31 -65.68 6.29
CA LYS A 697 -24.91 -65.89 4.89
C LYS A 697 -25.31 -64.73 3.95
N ALA A 698 -25.82 -63.60 4.45
CA ALA A 698 -26.19 -62.42 3.68
C ALA A 698 -24.97 -61.79 2.99
N ARG A 699 -25.22 -61.18 1.82
CA ARG A 699 -24.26 -60.35 1.10
C ARG A 699 -24.25 -58.94 1.69
N LEU A 700 -23.08 -58.34 1.87
CA LEU A 700 -22.95 -56.92 2.23
C LEU A 700 -22.67 -56.09 0.97
N ASP A 701 -23.56 -55.16 0.69
CA ASP A 701 -23.41 -54.14 -0.35
C ASP A 701 -23.08 -52.80 0.32
N VAL A 702 -22.19 -52.01 -0.29
CA VAL A 702 -21.78 -50.70 0.22
C VAL A 702 -22.08 -49.61 -0.80
N LEU A 703 -22.89 -48.64 -0.42
CA LEU A 703 -23.13 -47.41 -1.16
C LEU A 703 -22.36 -46.27 -0.51
N HIS A 704 -21.36 -45.73 -1.19
CA HIS A 704 -20.69 -44.51 -0.75
C HIS A 704 -21.47 -43.29 -1.23
N VAL A 705 -21.79 -42.42 -0.28
CA VAL A 705 -22.41 -41.12 -0.53
C VAL A 705 -21.38 -40.05 -0.22
N LEU A 706 -21.07 -39.25 -1.21
CA LEU A 706 -19.99 -38.26 -1.17
C LEU A 706 -20.61 -36.87 -1.17
N ASP A 707 -20.18 -36.00 -0.25
CA ASP A 707 -20.46 -34.57 -0.36
C ASP A 707 -19.19 -33.79 -0.64
N PRO A 708 -18.93 -33.50 -1.91
CA PRO A 708 -17.59 -33.14 -2.29
C PRO A 708 -17.37 -31.62 -2.30
N ALA A 709 -18.42 -30.85 -2.05
CA ALA A 709 -18.37 -29.41 -1.87
C ALA A 709 -18.32 -29.00 -0.39
N SER A 710 -18.03 -29.94 0.53
CA SER A 710 -18.10 -29.70 1.98
C SER A 710 -19.36 -28.93 2.38
N SER A 711 -20.49 -29.26 1.76
CA SER A 711 -21.76 -28.52 1.84
C SER A 711 -22.66 -29.04 2.96
N TRP A 712 -22.18 -29.97 3.78
CA TRP A 712 -22.98 -30.76 4.70
C TRP A 712 -24.19 -31.42 4.03
N TYR A 713 -24.01 -31.90 2.80
CA TYR A 713 -25.05 -32.57 2.00
C TYR A 713 -26.25 -31.66 1.67
N LEU A 714 -26.03 -30.35 1.55
CA LEU A 714 -27.08 -29.36 1.27
C LEU A 714 -27.09 -28.86 -0.20
N GLN A 715 -26.08 -29.24 -0.99
CA GLN A 715 -26.02 -28.92 -2.41
C GLN A 715 -26.48 -30.08 -3.31
N ASP A 716 -27.11 -29.76 -4.43
CA ASP A 716 -27.43 -30.73 -5.48
C ASP A 716 -26.24 -31.02 -6.42
N ASP A 717 -26.44 -31.86 -7.44
CA ASP A 717 -25.40 -32.23 -8.41
C ASP A 717 -24.93 -31.06 -9.28
N ALA A 718 -25.69 -29.97 -9.35
CA ALA A 718 -25.32 -28.70 -9.98
C ALA A 718 -24.67 -27.72 -8.99
N ALA A 719 -24.34 -28.15 -7.76
CA ALA A 719 -23.82 -27.32 -6.67
C ALA A 719 -24.75 -26.18 -6.24
N THR A 720 -26.06 -26.36 -6.48
CA THR A 720 -27.10 -25.42 -6.04
C THR A 720 -27.53 -25.74 -4.62
N TRP A 721 -27.67 -24.71 -3.78
CA TRP A 721 -28.17 -24.85 -2.41
C TRP A 721 -29.67 -25.16 -2.40
N ALA A 722 -30.00 -26.45 -2.37
CA ALA A 722 -31.37 -26.97 -2.39
C ALA A 722 -31.74 -27.73 -1.09
N GLY A 723 -30.87 -27.67 -0.08
CA GLY A 723 -31.02 -28.40 1.18
C GLY A 723 -30.87 -29.92 0.98
N PRO A 724 -31.36 -30.73 1.95
CA PRO A 724 -31.16 -32.18 1.94
C PRO A 724 -32.00 -32.93 0.88
N ALA A 725 -32.85 -32.23 0.12
CA ALA A 725 -33.86 -32.83 -0.76
C ALA A 725 -33.27 -33.67 -1.89
N PHE A 726 -32.13 -33.23 -2.47
CA PHE A 726 -31.43 -33.96 -3.52
C PHE A 726 -30.96 -35.33 -3.02
N TYR A 727 -30.14 -35.34 -1.96
CA TYR A 727 -29.62 -36.58 -1.38
C TYR A 727 -30.74 -37.50 -0.89
N ARG A 728 -31.79 -36.94 -0.28
CA ARG A 728 -32.96 -37.71 0.17
C ARG A 728 -33.63 -38.48 -0.97
N ARG A 729 -33.93 -37.83 -2.09
CA ARG A 729 -34.53 -38.50 -3.27
C ARG A 729 -33.65 -39.64 -3.79
N GLU A 730 -32.35 -39.40 -3.91
CA GLU A 730 -31.41 -40.38 -4.45
C GLU A 730 -31.23 -41.58 -3.50
N LEU A 731 -31.26 -41.34 -2.19
CA LEU A 731 -31.22 -42.37 -1.15
C LEU A 731 -32.49 -43.23 -1.18
N GLU A 732 -33.68 -42.62 -1.13
CA GLU A 732 -34.97 -43.32 -1.16
C GLU A 732 -35.07 -44.30 -2.34
N GLN A 733 -34.59 -43.90 -3.52
CA GLN A 733 -34.55 -44.76 -4.71
C GLN A 733 -33.60 -45.95 -4.55
N ARG A 734 -32.41 -45.73 -3.98
CA ARG A 734 -31.33 -46.73 -3.89
C ARG A 734 -31.52 -47.72 -2.74
N ILE A 735 -32.14 -47.30 -1.63
CA ILE A 735 -32.34 -48.16 -0.46
C ILE A 735 -33.60 -49.02 -0.57
N ARG A 736 -34.59 -48.62 -1.38
CA ARG A 736 -35.87 -49.32 -1.56
C ARG A 736 -35.75 -50.84 -1.79
N PRO A 737 -34.78 -51.36 -2.58
CA PRO A 737 -34.62 -52.81 -2.78
C PRO A 737 -34.22 -53.61 -1.52
N TYR A 738 -33.69 -52.95 -0.49
CA TYR A 738 -33.14 -53.57 0.71
C TYR A 738 -34.13 -53.59 1.90
N GLY A 739 -35.24 -52.85 1.81
CA GLY A 739 -36.25 -52.77 2.87
C GLY A 739 -35.65 -52.22 4.18
N SER A 740 -35.87 -52.92 5.29
CA SER A 740 -35.34 -52.52 6.61
C SER A 740 -33.86 -52.87 6.83
N ARG A 741 -33.19 -53.50 5.86
CA ARG A 741 -31.81 -54.01 5.98
C ARG A 741 -30.77 -53.00 5.53
N VAL A 742 -30.88 -51.79 6.08
CA VAL A 742 -30.09 -50.63 5.69
C VAL A 742 -29.49 -50.00 6.95
N LEU A 743 -28.19 -49.74 6.91
CA LEU A 743 -27.45 -49.03 7.94
C LEU A 743 -26.81 -47.78 7.33
N PHE A 744 -27.10 -46.61 7.90
CA PHE A 744 -26.41 -45.37 7.58
C PHE A 744 -25.20 -45.22 8.48
N LEU A 745 -24.07 -44.83 7.90
CA LEU A 745 -22.78 -44.76 8.56
C LEU A 745 -22.06 -43.47 8.16
N GLY A 746 -21.53 -42.73 9.13
CA GLY A 746 -20.73 -41.54 8.86
C GLY A 746 -19.91 -41.09 10.07
N ASP A 747 -18.91 -40.25 9.83
CA ASP A 747 -18.07 -39.60 10.85
C ASP A 747 -18.01 -38.08 10.56
N SER A 748 -17.90 -37.25 11.59
CA SER A 748 -17.83 -35.78 11.46
C SER A 748 -18.94 -35.23 10.53
N MET A 749 -18.59 -34.51 9.45
CA MET A 749 -19.54 -34.03 8.44
C MET A 749 -20.35 -35.17 7.78
N GLY A 750 -19.74 -36.34 7.56
CA GLY A 750 -20.45 -37.53 7.07
C GLY A 750 -21.48 -38.06 8.05
N ALA A 751 -21.23 -37.95 9.36
CA ALA A 751 -22.21 -38.28 10.38
C ALA A 751 -23.43 -37.33 10.32
N CYS A 752 -23.22 -36.04 10.00
CA CYS A 752 -24.32 -35.10 9.75
C CYS A 752 -25.17 -35.54 8.56
N GLY A 753 -24.54 -35.98 7.46
CA GLY A 753 -25.25 -36.52 6.30
C GLY A 753 -26.09 -37.76 6.65
N ALA A 754 -25.54 -38.65 7.48
CA ALA A 754 -26.27 -39.82 7.97
C ALA A 754 -27.47 -39.41 8.84
N LEU A 755 -27.30 -38.45 9.75
CA LEU A 755 -28.36 -37.97 10.64
C LEU A 755 -29.46 -37.20 9.91
N GLN A 756 -29.14 -36.42 8.88
CA GLN A 756 -30.13 -35.73 8.02
C GLN A 756 -31.12 -36.67 7.33
N HIS A 757 -30.85 -37.97 7.33
CA HIS A 757 -31.67 -38.97 6.67
C HIS A 757 -31.97 -40.19 7.57
N CYS A 758 -31.70 -40.12 8.88
CA CYS A 758 -31.85 -41.26 9.79
C CYS A 758 -33.30 -41.73 9.99
N ASP A 759 -34.30 -40.98 9.51
CA ASP A 759 -35.70 -41.42 9.45
C ASP A 759 -35.92 -42.57 8.45
N LEU A 760 -34.97 -42.80 7.54
CA LEU A 760 -35.04 -43.83 6.50
C LEU A 760 -34.44 -45.18 6.92
N ALA A 761 -33.50 -45.21 7.88
CA ALA A 761 -32.72 -46.40 8.21
C ALA A 761 -32.08 -46.33 9.62
N ALA A 762 -31.67 -47.48 10.16
CA ALA A 762 -30.81 -47.49 11.34
C ALA A 762 -29.52 -46.70 11.07
N THR A 763 -29.02 -45.97 12.05
CA THR A 763 -27.92 -45.01 11.84
C THR A 763 -26.84 -45.17 12.90
N LEU A 764 -25.59 -45.22 12.46
CA LEU A 764 -24.38 -45.20 13.27
C LEU A 764 -23.55 -43.97 12.88
N ALA A 765 -23.44 -43.02 13.79
CA ALA A 765 -22.78 -41.73 13.60
C ALA A 765 -21.61 -41.58 14.59
N PHE A 766 -20.53 -40.96 14.14
CA PHE A 766 -19.38 -40.59 14.99
C PHE A 766 -19.18 -39.06 14.92
N THR A 767 -19.06 -38.42 16.08
CA THR A 767 -18.74 -36.98 16.28
C THR A 767 -19.42 -36.01 15.28
N PRO A 768 -20.77 -36.03 15.16
CA PRO A 768 -21.48 -35.22 14.18
C PRO A 768 -21.38 -33.71 14.45
N GLN A 769 -21.36 -32.92 13.38
CA GLN A 769 -21.45 -31.44 13.38
C GLN A 769 -22.89 -31.00 13.11
N VAL A 770 -23.71 -30.92 14.17
CA VAL A 770 -25.16 -30.68 14.12
C VAL A 770 -25.50 -29.20 13.88
N ASP A 771 -24.81 -28.26 14.54
CA ASP A 771 -25.00 -26.81 14.37
C ASP A 771 -23.68 -26.14 13.99
N LEU A 772 -23.73 -25.38 12.89
CA LEU A 772 -22.58 -24.69 12.31
C LEU A 772 -22.59 -23.18 12.61
N THR A 773 -23.57 -22.67 13.36
CA THR A 773 -23.77 -21.23 13.57
C THR A 773 -22.51 -20.57 14.15
N ASP A 774 -21.95 -21.14 15.21
CA ASP A 774 -20.74 -20.65 15.89
C ASP A 774 -19.53 -21.59 15.72
N TYR A 775 -19.57 -22.49 14.73
CA TYR A 775 -18.52 -23.48 14.51
C TYR A 775 -17.30 -22.82 13.85
N GLU A 776 -16.27 -22.50 14.66
CA GLU A 776 -15.12 -21.66 14.28
C GLU A 776 -14.36 -22.18 13.04
N ALA A 777 -14.37 -23.51 12.84
CA ALA A 777 -13.74 -24.18 11.70
C ALA A 777 -14.44 -23.90 10.35
N VAL A 778 -15.60 -23.24 10.33
CA VAL A 778 -16.39 -22.97 9.10
C VAL A 778 -16.55 -21.46 8.87
N ARG A 779 -15.57 -20.87 8.18
CA ARG A 779 -15.52 -19.44 7.79
C ARG A 779 -16.13 -19.15 6.40
N ARG A 780 -17.02 -20.03 5.93
CA ARG A 780 -17.62 -19.95 4.59
C ARG A 780 -18.74 -18.91 4.52
N HIS A 781 -18.62 -17.96 3.59
CA HIS A 781 -19.60 -16.88 3.37
C HIS A 781 -20.87 -17.35 2.63
N ASP A 782 -20.74 -18.36 1.77
CA ASP A 782 -21.86 -19.02 1.09
C ASP A 782 -22.73 -19.85 2.04
N LEU A 783 -22.22 -20.22 3.21
CA LEU A 783 -22.98 -20.93 4.25
C LEU A 783 -23.66 -19.90 5.16
N THR A 784 -24.73 -19.26 4.66
CA THR A 784 -25.48 -18.21 5.36
C THR A 784 -26.07 -18.69 6.68
N ALA A 785 -26.40 -17.77 7.60
CA ALA A 785 -27.06 -18.11 8.86
C ALA A 785 -28.35 -18.93 8.66
N GLU A 786 -29.12 -18.62 7.62
CA GLU A 786 -30.32 -19.36 7.22
C GLU A 786 -29.99 -20.80 6.78
N ARG A 787 -28.93 -21.00 5.99
CA ARG A 787 -28.46 -22.32 5.56
C ARG A 787 -27.94 -23.15 6.73
N ARG A 788 -27.21 -22.52 7.65
CA ARG A 788 -26.73 -23.16 8.90
C ARG A 788 -27.90 -23.62 9.78
N ALA A 789 -28.88 -22.75 9.99
CA ALA A 789 -30.09 -23.08 10.74
C ALA A 789 -30.86 -24.24 10.09
N SER A 790 -31.01 -24.22 8.75
CA SER A 790 -31.69 -25.28 8.01
C SER A 790 -31.05 -26.66 8.18
N LEU A 791 -29.72 -26.74 8.36
CA LEU A 791 -29.03 -28.01 8.60
C LEU A 791 -29.42 -28.60 9.95
N ARG A 792 -29.28 -27.81 11.02
CA ARG A 792 -29.63 -28.22 12.38
C ARG A 792 -31.08 -28.65 12.46
N ASP A 793 -31.98 -27.83 11.91
CA ASP A 793 -33.41 -28.09 11.96
C ASP A 793 -33.77 -29.38 11.21
N ALA A 794 -33.11 -29.65 10.07
CA ALA A 794 -33.28 -30.90 9.34
C ALA A 794 -32.81 -32.13 10.13
N ILE A 795 -31.65 -32.07 10.78
CA ILE A 795 -31.11 -33.16 11.62
C ILE A 795 -32.04 -33.43 12.80
N CYS A 796 -32.46 -32.39 13.53
CA CYS A 796 -33.31 -32.55 14.69
C CYS A 796 -34.68 -33.14 14.32
N ASP A 797 -35.27 -32.71 13.20
CA ASP A 797 -36.53 -33.28 12.69
C ASP A 797 -36.38 -34.77 12.32
N THR A 798 -35.34 -35.15 11.58
CA THR A 798 -35.16 -36.54 11.13
C THR A 798 -34.82 -37.48 12.28
N VAL A 799 -34.03 -37.02 13.26
CA VAL A 799 -33.75 -37.77 14.49
C VAL A 799 -35.00 -37.93 15.35
N GLY A 800 -35.85 -36.90 15.43
CA GLY A 800 -37.16 -36.98 16.09
C GLY A 800 -38.13 -37.94 15.41
N ARG A 801 -38.01 -38.12 14.08
CA ARG A 801 -38.85 -39.04 13.28
C ARG A 801 -38.22 -40.42 13.05
N ALA A 802 -37.05 -40.69 13.61
CA ALA A 802 -36.33 -41.94 13.42
C ALA A 802 -37.14 -43.15 13.91
N LYS A 803 -37.27 -44.18 13.06
CA LYS A 803 -37.97 -45.43 13.38
C LYS A 803 -37.04 -46.58 13.77
N GLY A 804 -35.76 -46.47 13.42
CA GLY A 804 -34.70 -47.41 13.77
C GLY A 804 -33.75 -46.82 14.81
N PRO A 805 -32.80 -47.62 15.34
CA PRO A 805 -31.81 -47.14 16.29
C PRO A 805 -30.91 -46.07 15.65
N VAL A 806 -30.71 -44.96 16.37
CA VAL A 806 -29.75 -43.90 16.04
C VAL A 806 -28.69 -43.89 17.13
N LEU A 807 -27.51 -44.39 16.81
CA LEU A 807 -26.36 -44.50 17.73
C LEU A 807 -25.33 -43.44 17.38
N VAL A 808 -24.99 -42.58 18.33
CA VAL A 808 -24.04 -41.47 18.13
C VAL A 808 -22.88 -41.63 19.10
N HIS A 809 -21.68 -41.86 18.56
CA HIS A 809 -20.45 -42.01 19.32
C HIS A 809 -19.68 -40.68 19.36
N TYR A 810 -19.21 -40.25 20.52
CA TYR A 810 -18.50 -38.97 20.66
C TYR A 810 -17.40 -39.00 21.74
N GLY A 811 -16.42 -38.10 21.62
CA GLY A 811 -15.34 -37.93 22.60
C GLY A 811 -15.79 -37.05 23.76
N SER A 812 -15.84 -37.61 24.97
CA SER A 812 -16.27 -36.88 26.17
C SER A 812 -15.27 -35.83 26.66
N GLY A 813 -14.02 -35.89 26.22
CA GLY A 813 -13.01 -34.87 26.49
C GLY A 813 -13.01 -33.70 25.49
N CYS A 814 -13.71 -33.84 24.36
CA CYS A 814 -13.79 -32.80 23.34
C CYS A 814 -15.02 -31.92 23.59
N ALA A 815 -14.81 -30.70 24.10
CA ALA A 815 -15.89 -29.77 24.44
C ALA A 815 -16.80 -29.45 23.25
N GLU A 816 -16.23 -29.37 22.04
CA GLU A 816 -16.97 -29.14 20.80
C GLU A 816 -17.92 -30.30 20.49
N ASP A 817 -17.43 -31.55 20.52
CA ASP A 817 -18.26 -32.73 20.25
C ASP A 817 -19.40 -32.89 21.27
N VAL A 818 -19.12 -32.58 22.54
CA VAL A 818 -20.13 -32.57 23.61
C VAL A 818 -21.24 -31.59 23.27
N ALA A 819 -20.89 -30.34 22.92
CA ALA A 819 -21.86 -29.32 22.55
C ALA A 819 -22.72 -29.73 21.34
N GLN A 820 -22.12 -30.39 20.35
CA GLN A 820 -22.84 -30.84 19.15
C GLN A 820 -23.84 -31.95 19.44
N VAL A 821 -23.48 -32.95 20.26
CA VAL A 821 -24.41 -34.06 20.57
C VAL A 821 -25.50 -33.68 21.56
N GLU A 822 -25.30 -32.66 22.40
CA GLU A 822 -26.32 -32.13 23.33
C GLU A 822 -27.52 -31.49 22.59
N LEU A 823 -27.34 -31.10 21.33
CA LEU A 823 -28.40 -30.54 20.49
C LEU A 823 -29.35 -31.60 19.94
N LEU A 824 -28.97 -32.89 19.98
CA LEU A 824 -29.77 -33.96 19.39
C LEU A 824 -31.00 -34.30 20.26
N PRO A 825 -32.16 -34.63 19.65
CA PRO A 825 -33.31 -35.12 20.39
C PRO A 825 -33.00 -36.39 21.18
N GLY A 826 -33.67 -36.59 22.32
CA GLY A 826 -33.48 -37.76 23.19
C GLY A 826 -33.84 -39.12 22.59
N SER A 827 -34.33 -39.17 21.34
CA SER A 827 -34.48 -40.40 20.56
C SER A 827 -33.14 -40.96 20.06
N ALA A 828 -32.07 -40.15 20.02
CA ALA A 828 -30.72 -40.60 19.73
C ALA A 828 -30.07 -41.22 20.98
N THR A 829 -29.38 -42.34 20.82
CA THR A 829 -28.60 -42.99 21.87
C THR A 829 -27.15 -42.51 21.78
N LEU A 830 -26.71 -41.76 22.78
CA LEU A 830 -25.36 -41.20 22.85
C LEU A 830 -24.39 -42.17 23.55
N VAL A 831 -23.23 -42.39 22.95
CA VAL A 831 -22.17 -43.30 23.45
C VAL A 831 -20.87 -42.50 23.61
N ALA A 832 -20.53 -42.18 24.87
CA ALA A 832 -19.33 -41.43 25.21
C ALA A 832 -18.07 -42.32 25.19
N HIS A 833 -16.96 -41.75 24.70
CA HIS A 833 -15.62 -42.35 24.74
C HIS A 833 -14.65 -41.40 25.47
N ASP A 834 -13.67 -41.96 26.16
CA ASP A 834 -12.58 -41.18 26.79
C ASP A 834 -11.56 -40.77 25.71
N PHE A 835 -11.84 -39.66 25.04
CA PHE A 835 -11.06 -39.10 23.94
C PHE A 835 -11.34 -37.59 23.84
N ASP A 836 -10.31 -36.78 23.61
CA ASP A 836 -10.34 -35.32 23.70
C ASP A 836 -10.19 -34.58 22.37
N ASP A 837 -10.23 -35.32 21.26
CA ASP A 837 -10.08 -34.81 19.89
C ASP A 837 -11.27 -35.24 19.01
N HIS A 838 -11.54 -34.51 17.93
CA HIS A 838 -12.67 -34.71 17.02
C HIS A 838 -12.54 -35.98 16.14
N VAL A 839 -11.34 -36.56 16.04
CA VAL A 839 -11.02 -37.72 15.17
C VAL A 839 -11.27 -39.09 15.81
N LEU A 840 -12.40 -39.25 16.51
CA LEU A 840 -12.70 -40.44 17.32
C LEU A 840 -12.69 -41.75 16.51
N SER A 841 -13.29 -41.78 15.32
CA SER A 841 -13.37 -43.02 14.52
C SER A 841 -11.98 -43.55 14.15
N VAL A 842 -11.02 -42.65 13.90
CA VAL A 842 -9.62 -42.97 13.59
C VAL A 842 -8.93 -43.54 14.83
N HIS A 843 -9.17 -42.94 16.00
CA HIS A 843 -8.67 -43.47 17.27
C HIS A 843 -9.19 -44.89 17.54
N LEU A 844 -10.51 -45.09 17.44
CA LEU A 844 -11.16 -46.41 17.63
C LEU A 844 -10.66 -47.46 16.64
N LYS A 845 -10.31 -47.05 15.42
CA LYS A 845 -9.70 -47.94 14.44
C LYS A 845 -8.28 -48.35 14.85
N LYS A 846 -7.45 -47.41 15.31
CA LYS A 846 -6.08 -47.67 15.78
C LYS A 846 -6.07 -48.62 16.98
N THR A 847 -7.03 -48.48 17.88
CA THR A 847 -7.17 -49.35 19.06
C THR A 847 -7.87 -50.67 18.76
N GLY A 848 -8.40 -50.86 17.54
CA GLY A 848 -9.11 -52.07 17.10
C GLY A 848 -10.58 -52.14 17.53
N ALA A 849 -11.06 -51.20 18.36
CA ALA A 849 -12.42 -51.16 18.88
C ALA A 849 -13.48 -50.90 17.78
N LEU A 850 -13.15 -50.10 16.75
CA LEU A 850 -14.07 -49.72 15.69
C LEU A 850 -14.69 -50.93 14.99
N LYS A 851 -13.92 -52.00 14.82
CA LYS A 851 -14.39 -53.22 14.15
C LYS A 851 -15.58 -53.85 14.89
N GLY A 852 -15.50 -53.93 16.22
CA GLY A 852 -16.57 -54.53 17.03
C GLY A 852 -17.86 -53.72 16.96
N ILE A 853 -17.74 -52.38 16.95
CA ILE A 853 -18.88 -51.46 16.82
C ILE A 853 -19.57 -51.63 15.47
N LEU A 854 -18.79 -51.67 14.37
CA LEU A 854 -19.31 -51.87 13.02
C LEU A 854 -19.99 -53.25 12.87
N ASP A 855 -19.35 -54.32 13.33
CA ASP A 855 -19.91 -55.68 13.27
C ASP A 855 -21.25 -55.76 14.03
N ALA A 856 -21.35 -55.12 15.21
CA ALA A 856 -22.59 -55.08 16.00
C ALA A 856 -23.71 -54.29 15.33
N ALA A 857 -23.39 -53.13 14.73
CA ALA A 857 -24.37 -52.31 14.03
C ALA A 857 -24.90 -53.01 12.76
N ILE A 858 -24.02 -53.66 11.99
CA ILE A 858 -24.42 -54.46 10.82
C ILE A 858 -25.26 -55.67 11.24
N ALA A 859 -24.96 -56.29 12.38
CA ALA A 859 -25.77 -57.37 12.94
C ALA A 859 -27.18 -56.91 13.34
N GLY A 860 -27.32 -55.68 13.85
CA GLY A 860 -28.59 -55.13 14.33
C GLY A 860 -29.62 -54.83 13.24
N VAL A 861 -29.22 -54.79 11.96
CA VAL A 861 -30.10 -54.54 10.81
C VAL A 861 -30.45 -55.80 10.01
N LEU A 862 -29.96 -56.97 10.42
CA LEU A 862 -30.23 -58.29 9.81
C LEU A 862 -31.55 -58.89 10.32
#